data_AF-A0A261Y2U5-F1
#
_entry.id   AF-A0A261Y2U5-F1
#
_cell.length_a   1.000
_cell.length_b   1.000
_cell.length_c   1.000
_cell.angle_alpha   90.00
_cell.angle_beta   90.00
_cell.angle_gamma   90.00
#
_symmetry.space_group_name_H-M   'P 1'
#
loop_
_entity.id
_entity.type
_entity.pdbx_description
1 polymer ?
#
loop_
_entity_poly.entity_id
_entity_poly.type
_entity_poly.pdbx_seq_one_letter_code
_entity_poly.pdbx_strand_id
1 'polypeptide(L)'
;MSAAAARPVINVYAKDGAAGTVTLPAVFKAPIRPDIVNAVHTNVAKNKRQAYAVSEKAGHQTSAESWGTGRAVARIPRVSGSGTHRAGQAAFGNMCRGGRMFAPTKTWRKWHVKTNLNQKRFATVSALAASALPSLVLARGHRIEQIEEVPLVVSDAAQSFVKTKEAVAFLESLNAYRDVVKVSNSRKLRAGKGKLRNRRYRQRRGPLVVYAEDNGLVKAFRNIPGVEVTNVRHLNLLQLAPGGHLGRFIIWTESAFKLLDELYGTYETGSTLKKDYVLPSHIISNADVTRLINSDEIQSIVKPAGPKNAKRPFTQKKNPLRNTAVLVRLNPYAATVRRHEAKTVGKKAEKKKAKEANVASESDNERFYLFTMTPDIHKKAHSSYFHILSLRAYLAIMSASDVSVNGMSDNPAIIRRKLTGYVGFANLPNQVHRKSVKKGFSFNIMVVGCTGLGKSTLINTLFNTGLYPAKTYPGPSTAIEKTVGIKSTSADIEENGVRLKLTVIDTPGFGDFVNNEESWQPILQDIESRFDSYLEQENRVNRQKIADPRVHACLYFIEPTGHSLKQLDITLMRKLHTRVNLIPVIAKADTLTEEEVSLFKQRILADIAHQGIEIYQPPLYEFDDDESKREVQEVVEKVPFAVIGSVDGIEVAPNEWVRGRRYPWGVVEVDNEEHCDFIKLRQMLIRTHMEDLKEHTADVLYEHYRSEKLSGMGIQQDDTVFREIDPAVRLEEERKLHEAKLLRMENEMKAVFTQKVKEKEGKLKQSEEELYARHREMKESLEKQRLELEDKKRRLEGRPGTPEKSKKKGFGFKN
;
A
#
# COMPACT_ATOMS: atom_id res chain seq x y z
N MET A 1 -16.00 8.35 28.94
CA MET A 1 -16.58 7.00 28.79
C MET A 1 -18.08 7.09 28.96
N SER A 2 -18.89 6.21 28.37
CA SER A 2 -20.26 6.03 28.87
C SER A 2 -20.17 5.50 30.30
N ALA A 3 -21.15 5.79 31.16
CA ALA A 3 -21.23 5.33 32.54
C ALA A 3 -21.03 3.81 32.72
N ALA A 4 -21.15 3.02 31.65
CA ALA A 4 -21.11 1.56 31.62
C ALA A 4 -19.72 0.88 31.61
N ALA A 5 -18.59 1.60 31.48
CA ALA A 5 -17.29 0.96 31.19
C ALA A 5 -16.17 1.19 32.23
N ALA A 6 -16.45 1.88 33.34
CA ALA A 6 -15.42 2.21 34.31
C ALA A 6 -15.64 1.43 35.61
N ARG A 7 -14.62 0.68 36.07
CA ARG A 7 -14.66 0.03 37.38
C ARG A 7 -14.86 1.10 38.46
N PRO A 8 -15.83 0.93 39.38
CA PRO A 8 -16.11 1.94 40.40
C PRO A 8 -14.98 2.06 41.42
N VAL A 9 -14.20 0.99 41.61
CA VAL A 9 -13.12 0.88 42.60
C VAL A 9 -11.86 0.36 41.90
N ILE A 10 -10.71 0.89 42.29
CA ILE A 10 -9.37 0.58 41.77
C ILE A 10 -8.48 0.10 42.92
N ASN A 11 -7.59 -0.85 42.65
CA ASN A 11 -6.63 -1.33 43.64
C ASN A 11 -5.45 -0.35 43.80
N VAL A 12 -4.99 -0.18 45.04
CA VAL A 12 -3.77 0.54 45.39
C VAL A 12 -2.63 -0.46 45.51
N TYR A 13 -1.56 -0.24 44.76
CA TYR A 13 -0.41 -1.14 44.71
C TYR A 13 0.75 -0.67 45.60
N ALA A 14 1.27 -1.57 46.42
CA ALA A 14 2.53 -1.43 47.12
C ALA A 14 3.61 -2.28 46.44
N LYS A 15 4.80 -2.36 47.05
CA LYS A 15 5.94 -3.14 46.52
C LYS A 15 5.63 -4.65 46.43
N ASP A 16 4.80 -5.15 47.34
CA ASP A 16 4.51 -6.58 47.50
C ASP A 16 3.16 -7.00 46.87
N GLY A 17 2.51 -6.10 46.11
CA GLY A 17 1.21 -6.35 45.48
C GLY A 17 0.11 -5.36 45.91
N ALA A 18 -1.15 -5.74 45.77
CA ALA A 18 -2.30 -4.91 46.14
C ALA A 18 -2.38 -4.72 47.67
N ALA A 19 -2.44 -3.46 48.11
CA ALA A 19 -2.42 -3.04 49.52
C ALA A 19 -3.70 -2.33 49.99
N GLY A 20 -4.60 -1.95 49.08
CA GLY A 20 -5.86 -1.27 49.43
C GLY A 20 -6.70 -0.98 48.19
N THR A 21 -7.79 -0.23 48.36
CA THR A 21 -8.71 0.14 47.27
C THR A 21 -9.17 1.59 47.37
N VAL A 22 -9.35 2.27 46.23
CA VAL A 22 -9.86 3.65 46.15
C VAL A 22 -10.92 3.77 45.05
N THR A 23 -11.92 4.62 45.26
CA THR A 23 -12.97 4.91 44.27
C THR A 23 -12.41 5.66 43.07
N LEU A 24 -12.90 5.35 41.87
CA LEU A 24 -12.50 6.05 40.65
C LEU A 24 -13.06 7.50 40.62
N PRO A 25 -12.19 8.53 40.56
CA PRO A 25 -12.62 9.92 40.45
C PRO A 25 -13.46 10.21 39.21
N ALA A 26 -14.44 11.11 39.35
CA ALA A 26 -15.40 11.44 38.29
C ALA A 26 -14.72 12.01 37.03
N VAL A 27 -13.54 12.64 37.19
CA VAL A 27 -12.74 13.21 36.09
C VAL A 27 -12.36 12.16 35.02
N PHE A 28 -12.24 10.88 35.38
CA PHE A 28 -11.92 9.82 34.43
C PHE A 28 -13.12 9.39 33.57
N LYS A 29 -14.34 9.72 33.99
CA LYS A 29 -15.56 9.45 33.22
C LYS A 29 -15.80 10.51 32.15
N ALA A 30 -15.17 11.68 32.27
CA ALA A 30 -15.37 12.84 31.42
C ALA A 30 -15.27 12.59 29.89
N PRO A 31 -15.88 13.45 29.06
CA PRO A 31 -15.83 13.31 27.61
C PRO A 31 -14.40 13.50 27.07
N ILE A 32 -14.00 12.60 26.17
CA ILE A 32 -12.69 12.61 25.52
C ILE A 32 -12.81 13.38 24.20
N ARG A 33 -12.21 14.57 24.13
CA ARG A 33 -12.23 15.46 22.95
C ARG A 33 -10.82 15.68 22.37
N PRO A 34 -10.36 14.83 21.43
CA PRO A 34 -9.02 14.93 20.86
C PRO A 34 -8.79 16.24 20.08
N ASP A 35 -9.84 16.77 19.46
CA ASP A 35 -9.85 18.04 18.74
C ASP A 35 -9.53 19.23 19.67
N ILE A 36 -10.22 19.31 20.82
CA ILE A 36 -9.99 20.36 21.83
C ILE A 36 -8.58 20.23 22.39
N VAL A 37 -8.16 19.00 22.71
CA VAL A 37 -6.82 18.72 23.26
C VAL A 37 -5.73 19.18 22.29
N ASN A 38 -5.84 18.85 21.00
CA ASN A 38 -4.87 19.24 20.00
C ASN A 38 -4.82 20.76 19.79
N ALA A 39 -5.99 21.41 19.69
CA ALA A 39 -6.10 22.86 19.53
C ALA A 39 -5.48 23.63 20.72
N VAL A 40 -5.83 23.22 21.95
CA VAL A 40 -5.30 23.82 23.17
C VAL A 40 -3.81 23.53 23.32
N HIS A 41 -3.37 22.29 23.10
CA HIS A 41 -1.96 21.92 23.16
C HIS A 41 -1.12 22.76 22.19
N THR A 42 -1.58 22.93 20.95
CA THR A 42 -0.90 23.74 19.93
C THR A 42 -0.74 25.19 20.37
N ASN A 43 -1.75 25.78 21.00
CA ASN A 43 -1.70 27.16 21.48
C ASN A 43 -0.82 27.31 22.72
N VAL A 44 -0.95 26.43 23.70
CA VAL A 44 -0.13 26.45 24.93
C VAL A 44 1.35 26.17 24.62
N ALA A 45 1.65 25.29 23.66
CA ALA A 45 3.02 24.98 23.24
C ALA A 45 3.72 26.19 22.59
N LYS A 46 2.97 27.11 21.95
CA LYS A 46 3.55 28.36 21.40
C LYS A 46 4.10 29.27 22.49
N ASN A 47 3.53 29.23 23.69
CA ASN A 47 3.90 30.12 24.80
C ASN A 47 5.26 29.80 25.44
N LYS A 48 5.89 28.66 25.08
CA LYS A 48 7.26 28.32 25.52
C LYS A 48 8.35 28.79 24.55
N ARG A 49 7.98 29.43 23.44
CA ARG A 49 8.93 29.86 22.41
C ARG A 49 9.62 31.14 22.83
N GLN A 50 10.92 31.23 22.56
CA GLN A 50 11.69 32.47 22.68
C GLN A 50 11.61 33.26 21.38
N ALA A 51 11.52 34.58 21.49
CA ALA A 51 11.53 35.47 20.33
C ALA A 51 12.88 35.39 19.59
N TYR A 52 12.85 35.45 18.27
CA TYR A 52 14.04 35.58 17.44
C TYR A 52 13.82 36.64 16.37
N ALA A 53 14.88 37.39 16.06
CA ALA A 53 14.87 38.45 15.07
C ALA A 53 16.26 38.54 14.43
N VAL A 54 16.33 39.13 13.23
CA VAL A 54 17.62 39.53 12.64
C VAL A 54 17.98 40.92 13.16
N SER A 55 19.26 41.27 13.14
CA SER A 55 19.68 42.63 13.50
C SER A 55 18.99 43.66 12.59
N GLU A 56 18.47 44.73 13.18
CA GLU A 56 17.75 45.77 12.43
C GLU A 56 18.64 46.49 11.41
N LYS A 57 19.93 46.64 11.75
CA LYS A 57 20.94 47.27 10.89
C LYS A 57 21.52 46.32 9.84
N ALA A 58 21.16 45.02 9.85
CA ALA A 58 21.71 44.06 8.90
C ALA A 58 21.36 44.43 7.45
N GLY A 59 22.38 44.51 6.59
CA GLY A 59 22.24 44.93 5.20
C GLY A 59 22.11 46.43 4.98
N HIS A 60 22.07 47.24 6.06
CA HIS A 60 21.94 48.71 6.05
C HIS A 60 23.14 49.45 6.64
N GLN A 61 24.24 48.76 6.92
CA GLN A 61 25.47 49.34 7.49
C GLN A 61 26.33 50.07 6.45
N THR A 62 26.13 49.78 5.16
CA THR A 62 26.90 50.36 4.06
C THR A 62 26.20 51.58 3.49
N SER A 63 26.94 52.67 3.25
CA SER A 63 26.47 53.79 2.44
C SER A 63 26.47 53.40 0.96
N ALA A 64 25.33 53.53 0.29
CA ALA A 64 25.14 53.14 -1.10
C ALA A 64 24.01 53.95 -1.73
N GLU A 65 24.14 54.28 -3.01
CA GLU A 65 23.12 55.01 -3.76
C GLU A 65 22.96 54.40 -5.17
N SER A 66 21.79 54.54 -5.77
CA SER A 66 21.58 54.12 -7.16
C SER A 66 22.35 55.05 -8.10
N TRP A 67 23.05 54.49 -9.08
CA TRP A 67 23.75 55.28 -10.08
C TRP A 67 22.85 55.83 -11.19
N GLY A 68 21.53 55.61 -11.09
CA GLY A 68 20.57 56.04 -12.10
C GLY A 68 20.67 55.24 -13.40
N THR A 69 20.14 55.81 -14.47
CA THR A 69 20.22 55.26 -15.84
C THR A 69 21.50 55.72 -16.56
N GLY A 70 21.84 55.09 -17.69
CA GLY A 70 22.93 55.56 -18.56
C GLY A 70 24.32 54.95 -18.31
N ARG A 71 24.46 54.05 -17.33
CA ARG A 71 25.74 53.37 -17.03
C ARG A 71 25.82 51.90 -17.47
N ALA A 72 24.86 51.43 -18.28
CA ALA A 72 24.70 50.02 -18.69
C ALA A 72 24.70 49.02 -17.51
N VAL A 73 24.23 49.44 -16.33
CA VAL A 73 24.08 48.58 -15.15
C VAL A 73 22.71 48.77 -14.51
N ALA A 74 22.20 47.73 -13.83
CA ALA A 74 20.91 47.79 -13.14
C ALA A 74 20.85 48.91 -12.08
N ARG A 75 19.65 49.50 -11.91
CA ARG A 75 19.33 50.64 -11.02
C ARG A 75 19.36 50.33 -9.51
N ILE A 76 20.01 49.24 -9.11
CA ILE A 76 20.15 48.86 -7.70
C ILE A 76 21.16 49.80 -7.01
N PRO A 77 20.97 50.18 -5.73
CA PRO A 77 21.97 50.94 -5.00
C PRO A 77 23.33 50.23 -4.97
N ARG A 78 24.40 50.99 -5.16
CA ARG A 78 25.79 50.51 -5.19
C ARG A 78 26.64 51.24 -4.16
N VAL A 79 27.54 50.50 -3.53
CA VAL A 79 28.45 51.05 -2.52
C VAL A 79 29.38 52.07 -3.18
N SER A 80 29.50 53.24 -2.56
CA SER A 80 30.39 54.31 -3.03
C SER A 80 31.87 54.04 -2.71
N GLY A 81 32.76 54.81 -3.32
CA GLY A 81 34.22 54.70 -3.14
C GLY A 81 34.93 53.92 -4.25
N SER A 82 36.22 53.65 -4.05
CA SER A 82 37.11 52.95 -4.97
C SER A 82 38.19 52.17 -4.18
N GLY A 83 39.03 51.38 -4.84
CA GLY A 83 40.18 50.72 -4.21
C GLY A 83 39.86 49.46 -3.38
N THR A 84 38.60 49.03 -3.30
CA THR A 84 38.24 47.75 -2.67
C THR A 84 37.30 46.95 -3.57
N HIS A 85 37.31 45.62 -3.47
CA HIS A 85 36.38 44.77 -4.20
C HIS A 85 34.90 45.04 -3.86
N ARG A 86 34.61 45.70 -2.73
CA ARG A 86 33.26 46.03 -2.30
C ARG A 86 32.70 47.28 -2.98
N ALA A 87 33.55 48.22 -3.38
CA ALA A 87 33.14 49.44 -4.09
C ALA A 87 32.44 49.09 -5.42
N GLY A 88 31.36 49.80 -5.74
CA GLY A 88 30.56 49.57 -6.95
C GLY A 88 29.67 48.33 -6.94
N GLN A 89 29.75 47.47 -5.92
CA GLN A 89 28.85 46.32 -5.77
C GLN A 89 27.46 46.74 -5.29
N ALA A 90 26.44 45.95 -5.66
CA ALA A 90 25.07 46.16 -5.23
C ALA A 90 24.90 46.01 -3.69
N ALA A 91 23.97 46.78 -3.13
CA ALA A 91 23.65 46.84 -1.70
C ALA A 91 22.14 46.97 -1.45
N PHE A 92 21.74 46.94 -0.18
CA PHE A 92 20.37 47.06 0.37
C PHE A 92 19.33 46.01 -0.05
N GLY A 93 19.23 45.69 -1.34
CA GLY A 93 18.22 44.77 -1.89
C GLY A 93 18.33 43.36 -1.32
N ASN A 94 17.18 42.68 -1.22
CA ASN A 94 17.10 41.27 -0.78
C ASN A 94 17.72 40.29 -1.78
N MET A 95 17.82 40.68 -3.05
CA MET A 95 18.53 39.95 -4.10
C MET A 95 20.05 40.22 -4.09
N CYS A 96 20.53 41.20 -3.32
CA CYS A 96 21.94 41.56 -3.26
C CYS A 96 22.66 40.71 -2.22
N ARG A 97 23.87 40.22 -2.57
CA ARG A 97 24.77 39.59 -1.61
C ARG A 97 25.14 40.58 -0.50
N GLY A 98 24.88 40.22 0.76
CA GLY A 98 25.10 41.10 1.92
C GLY A 98 24.06 42.21 2.08
N GLY A 99 22.99 42.21 1.27
CA GLY A 99 21.85 43.11 1.42
C GLY A 99 20.88 42.68 2.52
N ARG A 100 19.83 43.47 2.74
CA ARG A 100 18.82 43.20 3.77
C ARG A 100 17.78 42.22 3.26
N MET A 101 17.39 41.25 4.11
CA MET A 101 16.35 40.30 3.74
C MET A 101 14.97 40.98 3.56
N PHE A 102 14.12 40.40 2.71
CA PHE A 102 12.72 40.82 2.61
C PHE A 102 11.97 40.49 3.91
N ALA A 103 11.13 41.42 4.37
CA ALA A 103 10.35 41.33 5.60
C ALA A 103 11.16 40.77 6.81
N PRO A 104 12.19 41.49 7.28
CA PRO A 104 13.06 41.01 8.37
C PRO A 104 12.25 40.61 9.60
N THR A 105 12.57 39.45 10.18
CA THR A 105 11.88 38.96 11.38
C THR A 105 12.04 39.94 12.53
N LYS A 106 10.91 40.34 13.14
CA LYS A 106 10.85 41.29 14.25
C LYS A 106 10.54 40.61 15.58
N THR A 107 11.02 41.19 16.67
CA THR A 107 10.84 40.67 18.03
C THR A 107 9.37 40.71 18.46
N TRP A 108 8.61 41.72 18.02
CA TRP A 108 7.18 41.90 18.34
C TRP A 108 6.20 41.02 17.54
N ARG A 109 6.70 39.99 16.84
CA ARG A 109 5.82 38.94 16.29
C ARG A 109 4.94 38.37 17.39
N LYS A 110 3.67 38.06 17.11
CA LYS A 110 2.77 37.43 18.10
C LYS A 110 3.19 35.99 18.38
N TRP A 111 4.06 35.80 19.37
CA TRP A 111 4.56 34.48 19.80
C TRP A 111 3.57 33.73 20.68
N HIS A 112 2.87 34.46 21.55
CA HIS A 112 2.01 33.91 22.57
C HIS A 112 0.54 33.90 22.14
N VAL A 113 -0.18 32.86 22.54
CA VAL A 113 -1.61 32.71 22.33
C VAL A 113 -2.29 32.56 23.68
N LYS A 114 -3.19 33.50 23.99
CA LYS A 114 -4.11 33.39 25.13
C LYS A 114 -5.16 32.33 24.78
N THR A 115 -5.41 31.41 25.71
CA THR A 115 -6.42 30.35 25.56
C THR A 115 -7.32 30.38 26.76
N ASN A 116 -8.62 30.20 26.54
CA ASN A 116 -9.65 30.27 27.56
C ASN A 116 -9.37 29.24 28.67
N LEU A 117 -9.55 29.66 29.92
CA LEU A 117 -9.26 28.82 31.08
C LEU A 117 -10.09 27.54 31.08
N ASN A 118 -11.40 27.65 30.77
CA ASN A 118 -12.29 26.49 30.67
C ASN A 118 -11.89 25.54 29.54
N GLN A 119 -11.42 26.03 28.40
CA GLN A 119 -10.90 25.16 27.33
C GLN A 119 -9.63 24.42 27.75
N LYS A 120 -8.73 25.09 28.50
CA LYS A 120 -7.55 24.43 29.08
C LYS A 120 -7.96 23.33 30.06
N ARG A 121 -8.91 23.63 30.94
CA ARG A 121 -9.43 22.68 31.94
C ARG A 121 -10.14 21.49 31.27
N PHE A 122 -10.95 21.74 30.24
CA PHE A 122 -11.57 20.69 29.43
C PHE A 122 -10.50 19.79 28.81
N ALA A 123 -9.50 20.37 28.14
CA ALA A 123 -8.43 19.59 27.52
C ALA A 123 -7.65 18.74 28.53
N THR A 124 -7.38 19.27 29.73
CA THR A 124 -6.73 18.49 30.79
C THR A 124 -7.60 17.33 31.27
N VAL A 125 -8.89 17.56 31.47
CA VAL A 125 -9.84 16.52 31.89
C VAL A 125 -10.00 15.43 30.82
N SER A 126 -10.13 15.81 29.54
CA SER A 126 -10.14 14.83 28.43
C SER A 126 -8.85 14.01 28.36
N ALA A 127 -7.69 14.61 28.65
CA ALA A 127 -6.42 13.90 28.71
C ALA A 127 -6.34 12.90 29.88
N LEU A 128 -6.88 13.26 31.05
CA LEU A 128 -6.99 12.36 32.20
C LEU A 128 -7.92 11.18 31.90
N ALA A 129 -9.14 11.45 31.41
CA ALA A 129 -10.08 10.41 31.02
C ALA A 129 -9.51 9.44 29.98
N ALA A 130 -8.74 9.94 29.01
CA ALA A 130 -8.08 9.09 28.02
C ALA A 130 -6.94 8.25 28.60
N SER A 131 -6.28 8.68 29.69
CA SER A 131 -5.22 7.92 30.34
C SER A 131 -5.73 6.69 31.11
N ALA A 132 -7.02 6.67 31.46
CA ALA A 132 -7.67 5.52 32.09
C ALA A 132 -8.05 4.40 31.10
N LEU A 133 -7.95 4.65 29.79
CA LEU A 133 -8.33 3.68 28.76
C LEU A 133 -7.09 2.93 28.25
N PRO A 134 -6.96 1.61 28.51
CA PRO A 134 -5.81 0.83 28.07
C PRO A 134 -5.57 0.88 26.56
N SER A 135 -6.66 0.88 25.77
CA SER A 135 -6.60 0.95 24.31
C SER A 135 -5.94 2.23 23.80
N LEU A 136 -6.23 3.38 24.42
CA LEU A 136 -5.61 4.66 24.05
C LEU A 136 -4.15 4.74 24.51
N VAL A 137 -3.83 4.17 25.67
CA VAL A 137 -2.46 4.14 26.20
C VAL A 137 -1.54 3.23 25.37
N LEU A 138 -2.05 2.05 24.97
CA LEU A 138 -1.36 1.14 24.05
C LEU A 138 -1.23 1.74 22.64
N ALA A 139 -2.27 2.40 22.12
CA ALA A 139 -2.23 3.04 20.80
C ALA A 139 -1.16 4.15 20.72
N ARG A 140 -0.90 4.85 21.83
CA ARG A 140 0.22 5.79 21.93
C ARG A 140 1.59 5.10 21.90
N GLY A 141 1.62 3.82 22.23
CA GLY A 141 2.77 2.94 22.19
C GLY A 141 3.45 2.74 23.53
N HIS A 142 2.82 3.06 24.68
CA HIS A 142 3.35 2.72 26.00
C HIS A 142 3.33 1.20 26.21
N ARG A 143 4.33 0.66 26.94
CA ARG A 143 4.40 -0.76 27.30
C ARG A 143 3.64 -1.01 28.60
N ILE A 144 2.37 -1.38 28.49
CA ILE A 144 1.48 -1.65 29.64
C ILE A 144 0.90 -3.07 29.62
N GLU A 145 1.42 -3.96 28.78
CA GLU A 145 0.88 -5.31 28.55
C GLU A 145 0.95 -6.22 29.78
N GLN A 146 1.86 -5.94 30.72
CA GLN A 146 2.04 -6.68 31.98
C GLN A 146 1.60 -5.91 33.22
N ILE A 147 0.97 -4.74 33.02
CA ILE A 147 0.44 -3.96 34.14
C ILE A 147 -0.95 -4.50 34.47
N GLU A 148 -1.20 -4.70 35.76
CA GLU A 148 -2.44 -5.33 36.24
C GLU A 148 -3.67 -4.44 36.02
N GLU A 149 -3.54 -3.13 36.28
CA GLU A 149 -4.66 -2.19 36.21
C GLU A 149 -4.25 -0.81 35.70
N VAL A 150 -5.17 -0.16 34.97
CA VAL A 150 -5.05 1.22 34.49
C VAL A 150 -6.38 1.92 34.78
N PRO A 151 -6.41 3.08 35.47
CA PRO A 151 -5.29 3.85 36.03
C PRO A 151 -4.47 3.10 37.09
N LEU A 152 -3.14 3.22 37.05
CA LEU A 152 -2.26 2.60 38.04
C LEU A 152 -2.13 3.52 39.26
N VAL A 153 -2.60 3.05 40.42
CA VAL A 153 -2.53 3.76 41.70
C VAL A 153 -1.56 3.04 42.63
N VAL A 154 -0.66 3.78 43.25
CA VAL A 154 0.38 3.27 44.15
C VAL A 154 0.29 3.86 45.54
N SER A 155 0.75 3.12 46.55
CA SER A 155 0.79 3.57 47.94
C SER A 155 1.59 4.86 48.11
N ASP A 156 1.22 5.68 49.10
CA ASP A 156 1.89 6.95 49.38
C ASP A 156 3.33 6.81 49.89
N ALA A 157 3.77 5.60 50.26
CA ALA A 157 5.17 5.29 50.58
C ALA A 157 6.13 5.66 49.42
N ALA A 158 5.64 5.65 48.17
CA ALA A 158 6.43 6.09 47.02
C ALA A 158 6.83 7.58 47.09
N GLN A 159 6.09 8.42 47.84
CA GLN A 159 6.38 9.85 48.00
C GLN A 159 7.64 10.14 48.81
N SER A 160 8.00 9.22 49.72
CA SER A 160 9.18 9.32 50.59
C SER A 160 10.46 8.73 50.00
N PHE A 161 10.45 8.25 48.74
CA PHE A 161 11.67 7.72 48.12
C PHE A 161 12.72 8.83 47.94
N VAL A 162 13.93 8.57 48.41
CA VAL A 162 15.05 9.52 48.31
C VAL A 162 16.04 9.08 47.22
N LYS A 163 16.25 7.76 47.06
CA LYS A 163 17.25 7.21 46.14
C LYS A 163 16.62 6.73 44.83
N THR A 164 17.28 7.01 43.70
CA THR A 164 16.84 6.51 42.39
C THR A 164 16.84 4.98 42.31
N LYS A 165 17.72 4.28 43.05
CA LYS A 165 17.73 2.81 43.11
C LYS A 165 16.41 2.25 43.64
N GLU A 166 15.85 2.88 44.67
CA GLU A 166 14.56 2.50 45.26
C GLU A 166 13.42 2.73 44.25
N ALA A 167 13.43 3.88 43.57
CA ALA A 167 12.44 4.21 42.54
C ALA A 167 12.48 3.23 41.33
N VAL A 168 13.67 2.79 40.92
CA VAL A 168 13.82 1.79 39.83
C VAL A 168 13.29 0.44 40.27
N ALA A 169 13.70 -0.06 41.45
CA ALA A 169 13.22 -1.34 41.98
C ALA A 169 11.68 -1.33 42.14
N PHE A 170 11.12 -0.20 42.52
CA PHE A 170 9.67 -0.02 42.60
C PHE A 170 8.98 -0.12 41.23
N LEU A 171 9.49 0.57 40.20
CA LEU A 171 8.93 0.47 38.85
C LEU A 171 9.07 -0.94 38.25
N GLU A 172 10.11 -1.69 38.63
CA GLU A 172 10.28 -3.09 38.25
C GLU A 172 9.24 -3.98 38.92
N SER A 173 8.99 -3.81 40.22
CA SER A 173 7.93 -4.55 40.94
C SER A 173 6.53 -4.35 40.36
N LEU A 174 6.26 -3.17 39.80
CA LEU A 174 4.98 -2.83 39.16
C LEU A 174 4.91 -3.20 37.66
N ASN A 175 5.92 -3.88 37.11
CA ASN A 175 6.07 -4.16 35.68
C ASN A 175 6.07 -2.90 34.76
N ALA A 176 6.22 -1.70 35.33
CA ALA A 176 6.23 -0.43 34.61
C ALA A 176 7.60 -0.09 33.99
N TYR A 177 8.68 -0.74 34.46
CA TYR A 177 10.04 -0.47 34.01
C TYR A 177 10.28 -0.79 32.52
N ARG A 178 9.49 -1.69 31.92
CA ARG A 178 9.57 -1.99 30.48
C ARG A 178 9.36 -0.76 29.60
N ASP A 179 8.49 0.16 30.00
CA ASP A 179 8.30 1.41 29.25
C ASP A 179 9.51 2.36 29.39
N VAL A 180 10.21 2.32 30.53
CA VAL A 180 11.48 3.04 30.74
C VAL A 180 12.60 2.48 29.87
N VAL A 181 12.73 1.15 29.79
CA VAL A 181 13.70 0.49 28.90
C VAL A 181 13.47 0.90 27.45
N LYS A 182 12.21 0.92 27.00
CA LYS A 182 11.84 1.43 25.67
C LYS A 182 12.26 2.89 25.45
N VAL A 183 12.16 3.75 26.46
CA VAL A 183 12.66 5.13 26.35
C VAL A 183 14.19 5.14 26.20
N SER A 184 14.89 4.39 27.04
CA SER A 184 16.36 4.30 27.00
C SER A 184 16.86 3.89 25.61
N ASN A 185 16.28 2.83 25.04
CA ASN A 185 16.62 2.31 23.72
C ASN A 185 16.27 3.28 22.57
N SER A 186 15.36 4.23 22.81
CA SER A 186 14.94 5.21 21.79
C SER A 186 15.83 6.45 21.69
N ARG A 187 16.79 6.61 22.60
CA ARG A 187 17.65 7.79 22.66
C ARG A 187 18.61 7.80 21.47
N LYS A 188 18.43 8.76 20.56
CA LYS A 188 19.28 8.94 19.38
C LYS A 188 19.68 10.39 19.15
N LEU A 189 20.72 10.60 18.34
CA LEU A 189 21.10 11.93 17.88
C LEU A 189 19.98 12.55 17.03
N ARG A 190 19.71 13.83 17.22
CA ARG A 190 18.70 14.58 16.47
C ARG A 190 19.20 14.83 15.04
N ALA A 191 18.35 14.57 14.05
CA ALA A 191 18.63 14.93 12.67
C ALA A 191 18.60 16.45 12.47
N GLY A 192 19.44 16.95 11.54
CA GLY A 192 19.48 18.37 11.14
C GLY A 192 20.18 19.32 12.12
N LYS A 193 19.95 20.63 11.92
CA LYS A 193 20.64 21.73 12.62
C LYS A 193 20.27 21.88 14.11
N GLY A 194 19.30 21.10 14.61
CA GLY A 194 18.94 21.11 16.02
C GLY A 194 20.08 20.68 16.95
N LYS A 195 21.03 19.87 16.45
CA LYS A 195 22.23 19.46 17.18
C LYS A 195 23.07 20.65 17.65
N LEU A 196 23.20 21.66 16.79
CA LEU A 196 23.96 22.89 17.05
C LEU A 196 23.22 23.88 17.97
N ARG A 197 21.94 23.64 18.26
CA ARG A 197 21.07 24.53 19.06
C ARG A 197 20.74 23.91 20.42
N ASN A 198 21.70 23.22 21.05
CA ASN A 198 21.57 22.55 22.34
C ASN A 198 20.43 21.52 22.41
N ARG A 199 20.04 20.92 21.28
CA ARG A 199 19.01 19.88 21.19
C ARG A 199 19.56 18.61 20.53
N ARG A 200 20.76 18.19 20.97
CA ARG A 200 21.55 17.10 20.37
C ARG A 200 20.85 15.75 20.38
N TYR A 201 20.10 15.42 21.43
CA TYR A 201 19.43 14.13 21.57
C TYR A 201 17.89 14.24 21.44
N ARG A 202 17.26 13.14 21.04
CA ARG A 202 15.82 12.92 21.08
C ARG A 202 15.57 11.52 21.66
N GLN A 203 14.58 11.41 22.54
CA GLN A 203 14.12 10.15 23.12
C GLN A 203 12.59 10.19 23.26
N ARG A 204 11.96 9.03 23.44
CA ARG A 204 10.51 8.93 23.72
C ARG A 204 10.18 9.44 25.13
N ARG A 205 8.90 9.71 25.39
CA ARG A 205 8.39 10.01 26.73
C ARG A 205 7.89 8.71 27.35
N GLY A 206 8.22 8.48 28.62
CA GLY A 206 7.79 7.33 29.40
C GLY A 206 6.63 7.70 30.35
N PRO A 207 6.50 6.98 31.48
CA PRO A 207 5.43 7.21 32.43
C PRO A 207 5.50 8.62 33.03
N LEU A 208 4.33 9.12 33.42
CA LEU A 208 4.18 10.32 34.24
C LEU A 208 3.82 9.89 35.67
N VAL A 209 4.65 10.22 36.66
CA VAL A 209 4.35 9.99 38.08
C VAL A 209 3.68 11.23 38.65
N VAL A 210 2.45 11.08 39.15
CA VAL A 210 1.67 12.16 39.75
C VAL A 210 1.57 11.95 41.25
N TYR A 211 1.92 13.00 41.99
CA TYR A 211 2.03 12.98 43.45
C TYR A 211 1.29 14.16 44.08
N ALA A 212 0.99 14.06 45.38
CA ALA A 212 0.33 15.10 46.17
C ALA A 212 1.35 16.02 46.85
N GLU A 213 2.32 15.44 47.56
CA GLU A 213 3.35 16.14 48.32
C GLU A 213 4.76 15.65 47.96
N ASP A 214 5.75 16.55 47.95
CA ASP A 214 7.12 16.18 47.60
C ASP A 214 7.95 15.91 48.86
N ASN A 215 8.02 14.64 49.27
CA ASN A 215 8.84 14.17 50.40
C ASN A 215 10.16 13.54 49.94
N GLY A 216 10.62 13.85 48.72
CA GLY A 216 11.85 13.30 48.12
C GLY A 216 11.62 12.66 46.74
N LEU A 217 10.37 12.31 46.41
CA LEU A 217 9.97 11.66 45.16
C LEU A 217 10.53 12.35 43.91
N VAL A 218 10.48 13.68 43.84
CA VAL A 218 10.99 14.40 42.66
C VAL A 218 12.47 14.11 42.44
N LYS A 219 13.28 14.08 43.50
CA LYS A 219 14.72 13.79 43.42
C LYS A 219 14.98 12.32 43.03
N ALA A 220 14.21 11.38 43.58
CA ALA A 220 14.36 9.97 43.28
C ALA A 220 14.07 9.64 41.80
N PHE A 221 12.99 10.19 41.23
CA PHE A 221 12.53 9.86 39.87
C PHE A 221 13.13 10.73 38.75
N ARG A 222 13.60 11.96 39.03
CA ARG A 222 14.07 12.90 37.98
C ARG A 222 15.21 12.37 37.10
N ASN A 223 16.05 11.47 37.61
CA ASN A 223 17.19 10.93 36.87
C ASN A 223 16.83 9.75 35.96
N ILE A 224 15.62 9.19 36.06
CA ILE A 224 15.20 8.04 35.27
C ILE A 224 14.81 8.52 33.85
N PRO A 225 15.36 7.92 32.77
CA PRO A 225 15.15 8.43 31.41
C PRO A 225 13.69 8.33 30.98
N GLY A 226 13.10 9.49 30.65
CA GLY A 226 11.73 9.56 30.12
C GLY A 226 10.63 9.60 31.14
N VAL A 227 10.93 9.34 32.41
CA VAL A 227 10.00 9.52 33.52
C VAL A 227 9.87 11.00 33.81
N GLU A 228 8.64 11.48 33.88
CA GLU A 228 8.36 12.84 34.34
C GLU A 228 7.54 12.77 35.61
N VAL A 229 7.67 13.81 36.43
CA VAL A 229 7.02 13.91 37.73
C VAL A 229 6.21 15.21 37.74
N THR A 230 4.99 15.20 38.28
CA THR A 230 4.12 16.39 38.32
C THR A 230 3.21 16.36 39.53
N ASN A 231 3.01 17.51 40.19
CA ASN A 231 2.07 17.62 41.30
C ASN A 231 0.62 17.63 40.78
N VAL A 232 -0.29 16.92 41.45
CA VAL A 232 -1.72 16.85 41.08
C VAL A 232 -2.39 18.23 40.99
N ARG A 233 -2.00 19.20 41.84
CA ARG A 233 -2.56 20.56 41.83
C ARG A 233 -2.15 21.37 40.59
N HIS A 234 -1.07 20.98 39.91
CA HIS A 234 -0.47 21.70 38.79
C HIS A 234 -0.34 20.85 37.52
N LEU A 235 -1.37 20.04 37.24
CA LEU A 235 -1.41 19.20 36.03
C LEU A 235 -1.27 20.02 34.75
N ASN A 236 -0.27 19.66 33.95
CA ASN A 236 0.08 20.35 32.71
C ASN A 236 -0.36 19.55 31.48
N LEU A 237 -1.16 20.16 30.61
CA LEU A 237 -1.57 19.52 29.35
C LEU A 237 -0.38 19.08 28.48
N LEU A 238 0.72 19.84 28.46
CA LEU A 238 1.91 19.49 27.67
C LEU A 238 2.59 18.21 28.17
N GLN A 239 2.40 17.86 29.44
CA GLN A 239 2.89 16.62 30.03
C GLN A 239 1.84 15.51 29.94
N LEU A 240 0.56 15.80 30.13
CA LEU A 240 -0.50 14.79 30.01
C LEU A 240 -0.72 14.31 28.57
N ALA A 241 -0.65 15.22 27.59
CA ALA A 241 -0.85 14.96 26.18
C ALA A 241 0.35 15.45 25.32
N PRO A 242 1.55 14.85 25.46
CA PRO A 242 2.72 15.30 24.72
C PRO A 242 2.48 15.24 23.21
N GLY A 243 2.69 16.35 22.50
CA GLY A 243 2.45 16.44 21.06
C GLY A 243 0.98 16.58 20.67
N GLY A 244 0.07 16.78 21.62
CA GLY A 244 -1.38 16.92 21.36
C GLY A 244 -2.11 15.60 21.22
N HIS A 245 -1.42 14.46 21.35
CA HIS A 245 -2.02 13.13 21.37
C HIS A 245 -2.44 12.76 22.80
N LEU A 246 -3.52 11.99 22.92
CA LEU A 246 -4.05 11.48 24.19
C LEU A 246 -3.37 10.17 24.62
N GLY A 247 -3.74 9.64 25.79
CA GLY A 247 -3.33 8.30 26.24
C GLY A 247 -1.89 8.17 26.73
N ARG A 248 -1.38 9.13 27.52
CA ARG A 248 -0.08 8.92 28.20
C ARG A 248 -0.27 7.95 29.36
N PHE A 249 0.70 7.07 29.61
CA PHE A 249 0.72 6.23 30.79
C PHE A 249 1.05 7.06 32.05
N ILE A 250 0.16 7.03 33.05
CA ILE A 250 0.27 7.81 34.29
C ILE A 250 0.21 6.87 35.49
N ILE A 251 1.11 7.08 36.44
CA ILE A 251 1.19 6.40 37.73
C ILE A 251 0.80 7.42 38.80
N TRP A 252 -0.20 7.10 39.61
CA TRP A 252 -0.76 8.00 40.62
C TRP A 252 -0.38 7.55 42.02
N THR A 253 0.00 8.45 42.92
CA THR A 253 -0.01 8.12 44.35
C THR A 253 -1.43 8.16 44.89
N GLU A 254 -1.71 7.38 45.94
CA GLU A 254 -3.04 7.22 46.51
C GLU A 254 -3.66 8.57 46.92
N SER A 255 -2.93 9.39 47.67
CA SER A 255 -3.37 10.74 48.04
C SER A 255 -3.58 11.64 46.83
N ALA A 256 -2.74 11.56 45.79
CA ALA A 256 -2.92 12.34 44.57
C ALA A 256 -4.19 11.93 43.82
N PHE A 257 -4.52 10.64 43.85
CA PHE A 257 -5.71 10.10 43.20
C PHE A 257 -6.99 10.57 43.89
N LYS A 258 -7.03 10.53 45.24
CA LYS A 258 -8.17 11.03 46.05
C LYS A 258 -8.40 12.53 45.87
N LEU A 259 -7.32 13.33 45.76
CA LEU A 259 -7.40 14.78 45.55
C LEU A 259 -8.03 15.20 44.21
N LEU A 260 -8.20 14.29 43.24
CA LEU A 260 -8.77 14.64 41.93
C LEU A 260 -10.23 15.08 42.00
N ASP A 261 -11.04 14.47 42.87
CA ASP A 261 -12.46 14.83 43.03
C ASP A 261 -12.61 16.20 43.70
N GLU A 262 -11.75 16.57 44.65
CA GLU A 262 -11.70 17.94 45.17
C GLU A 262 -11.26 18.95 44.07
N LEU A 263 -10.27 18.56 43.27
CA LEU A 263 -9.64 19.43 42.26
C LEU A 263 -10.49 19.66 41.00
N TYR A 264 -11.38 18.74 40.65
CA TYR A 264 -12.22 18.87 39.45
C TYR A 264 -13.73 18.77 39.74
N GLY A 265 -14.13 18.35 40.94
CA GLY A 265 -15.51 18.08 41.29
C GLY A 265 -16.00 16.75 40.73
N THR A 266 -17.24 16.42 41.07
CA THR A 266 -18.01 15.35 40.43
C THR A 266 -19.04 15.95 39.47
N TYR A 267 -19.95 15.13 38.95
CA TYR A 267 -21.10 15.64 38.18
C TYR A 267 -22.21 16.20 39.05
N GLU A 268 -22.21 15.87 40.35
CA GLU A 268 -23.20 16.33 41.33
C GLU A 268 -22.67 17.54 42.13
N THR A 269 -21.38 17.52 42.44
CA THR A 269 -20.70 18.55 43.24
C THR A 269 -19.65 19.29 42.42
N GLY A 270 -19.66 20.63 42.48
CA GLY A 270 -18.62 21.46 41.85
C GLY A 270 -17.24 21.27 42.48
N SER A 271 -16.19 21.74 41.81
CA SER A 271 -14.83 21.67 42.38
C SER A 271 -14.66 22.59 43.58
N THR A 272 -13.99 22.10 44.63
CA THR A 272 -13.65 22.90 45.82
C THR A 272 -12.42 23.78 45.57
N LEU A 273 -11.40 23.25 44.88
CA LEU A 273 -10.13 23.95 44.64
C LEU A 273 -10.17 24.89 43.42
N LYS A 274 -11.11 24.67 42.49
CA LYS A 274 -11.25 25.52 41.29
C LYS A 274 -12.54 26.31 41.35
N LYS A 275 -12.38 27.63 41.52
CA LYS A 275 -13.48 28.59 41.42
C LYS A 275 -14.27 28.41 40.11
N ASP A 276 -15.59 28.37 40.25
CA ASP A 276 -16.60 28.33 39.18
C ASP A 276 -16.33 27.24 38.13
N TYR A 277 -15.90 26.06 38.58
CA TYR A 277 -15.59 24.94 37.70
C TYR A 277 -16.46 23.72 37.99
N VAL A 278 -17.04 23.18 36.92
CA VAL A 278 -17.80 21.93 36.89
C VAL A 278 -17.25 21.06 35.77
N LEU A 279 -17.33 19.73 35.93
CA LEU A 279 -16.92 18.79 34.90
C LEU A 279 -17.73 18.98 33.61
N PRO A 280 -17.10 18.84 32.42
CA PRO A 280 -17.82 18.91 31.16
C PRO A 280 -18.88 17.81 31.02
N SER A 281 -20.09 18.20 30.63
CA SER A 281 -21.19 17.26 30.37
C SER A 281 -20.98 16.46 29.09
N HIS A 282 -21.59 15.29 29.04
CA HIS A 282 -21.58 14.42 27.87
C HIS A 282 -22.62 14.88 26.86
N ILE A 283 -22.23 15.03 25.58
CA ILE A 283 -23.18 15.25 24.48
C ILE A 283 -23.97 13.96 24.22
N ILE A 284 -23.32 12.80 24.36
CA ILE A 284 -23.90 11.47 24.17
C ILE A 284 -23.66 10.67 25.45
N SER A 285 -24.73 10.20 26.10
CA SER A 285 -24.67 9.42 27.34
C SER A 285 -24.13 8.00 27.14
N ASN A 286 -24.53 7.33 26.05
CA ASN A 286 -24.00 6.04 25.63
C ASN A 286 -23.29 6.13 24.28
N ALA A 287 -21.97 6.01 24.30
CA ALA A 287 -21.13 6.08 23.10
C ALA A 287 -21.05 4.76 22.31
N ASP A 288 -21.63 3.66 22.84
CA ASP A 288 -21.67 2.38 22.14
C ASP A 288 -22.82 2.35 21.13
N VAL A 289 -22.49 2.81 19.92
CA VAL A 289 -23.43 2.84 18.78
C VAL A 289 -23.89 1.43 18.42
N THR A 290 -23.05 0.41 18.57
CA THR A 290 -23.43 -0.97 18.21
C THR A 290 -24.49 -1.52 19.15
N ARG A 291 -24.35 -1.28 20.46
CA ARG A 291 -25.37 -1.62 21.45
C ARG A 291 -26.66 -0.85 21.23
N LEU A 292 -26.58 0.45 20.92
CA LEU A 292 -27.77 1.25 20.63
C LEU A 292 -28.51 0.74 19.40
N ILE A 293 -27.80 0.52 18.28
CA ILE A 293 -28.42 0.01 17.04
C ILE A 293 -29.07 -1.36 17.27
N ASN A 294 -28.44 -2.24 18.03
CA ASN A 294 -28.92 -3.59 18.28
C ASN A 294 -29.88 -3.70 19.48
N SER A 295 -30.31 -2.58 20.05
CA SER A 295 -31.26 -2.56 21.17
C SER A 295 -32.65 -3.02 20.73
N ASP A 296 -33.39 -3.69 21.62
CA ASP A 296 -34.71 -4.23 21.32
C ASP A 296 -35.71 -3.12 20.97
N GLU A 297 -35.57 -1.94 21.59
CA GLU A 297 -36.39 -0.76 21.32
C GLU A 297 -36.21 -0.26 19.89
N ILE A 298 -34.98 -0.31 19.36
CA ILE A 298 -34.71 0.05 17.95
C ILE A 298 -35.12 -1.09 17.02
N GLN A 299 -34.70 -2.32 17.31
CA GLN A 299 -34.92 -3.47 16.43
C GLN A 299 -36.41 -3.84 16.29
N SER A 300 -37.24 -3.59 17.32
CA SER A 300 -38.69 -3.82 17.25
C SER A 300 -39.43 -2.87 16.30
N ILE A 301 -38.89 -1.67 16.07
CA ILE A 301 -39.49 -0.65 15.19
C ILE A 301 -38.90 -0.72 13.78
N VAL A 302 -37.63 -1.11 13.66
CA VAL A 302 -36.94 -1.18 12.38
C VAL A 302 -37.61 -2.24 11.50
N LYS A 303 -37.94 -1.84 10.27
CA LYS A 303 -38.53 -2.76 9.29
C LYS A 303 -37.56 -3.92 9.04
N PRO A 304 -38.05 -5.18 9.02
CA PRO A 304 -37.20 -6.31 8.68
C PRO A 304 -36.54 -6.03 7.33
N ALA A 305 -35.24 -6.30 7.24
CA ALA A 305 -34.54 -6.17 5.98
C ALA A 305 -35.26 -7.05 4.95
N GLY A 306 -35.87 -6.42 3.93
CA GLY A 306 -36.59 -7.14 2.89
C GLY A 306 -35.70 -8.19 2.21
N PRO A 307 -36.28 -9.21 1.54
CA PRO A 307 -35.48 -10.15 0.77
C PRO A 307 -34.56 -9.36 -0.15
N LYS A 308 -33.30 -9.81 -0.31
CA LYS A 308 -32.32 -9.17 -1.18
C LYS A 308 -32.87 -9.17 -2.61
N ASN A 309 -33.63 -8.14 -2.94
CA ASN A 309 -34.28 -7.97 -4.23
C ASN A 309 -33.17 -7.64 -5.22
N ALA A 310 -32.73 -8.67 -5.96
CA ALA A 310 -31.95 -8.49 -7.17
C ALA A 310 -32.86 -7.86 -8.23
N LYS A 311 -33.17 -6.57 -8.09
CA LYS A 311 -33.81 -5.80 -9.16
C LYS A 311 -32.87 -5.86 -10.35
N ARG A 312 -33.23 -6.63 -11.38
CA ARG A 312 -32.64 -6.49 -12.71
C ARG A 312 -33.06 -5.11 -13.20
N PRO A 313 -32.15 -4.14 -13.33
CA PRO A 313 -32.54 -2.76 -13.65
C PRO A 313 -33.13 -2.62 -15.06
N PHE A 314 -32.87 -3.58 -15.95
CA PHE A 314 -33.45 -3.61 -17.29
C PHE A 314 -33.71 -5.06 -17.72
N THR A 315 -34.85 -5.30 -18.36
CA THR A 315 -35.07 -6.50 -19.17
C THR A 315 -34.76 -6.13 -20.61
N GLN A 316 -33.70 -6.69 -21.19
CA GLN A 316 -33.34 -6.42 -22.57
C GLN A 316 -34.50 -6.82 -23.50
N LYS A 317 -35.09 -5.86 -24.22
CA LYS A 317 -36.13 -6.12 -25.22
C LYS A 317 -35.49 -6.89 -26.39
N LYS A 318 -35.64 -8.21 -26.37
CA LYS A 318 -35.14 -9.07 -27.43
C LYS A 318 -36.00 -8.91 -28.68
N ASN A 319 -35.36 -8.74 -29.85
CA ASN A 319 -36.08 -8.62 -31.12
C ASN A 319 -36.78 -9.97 -31.46
N PRO A 320 -38.12 -10.00 -31.59
CA PRO A 320 -38.86 -11.24 -31.84
C PRO A 320 -38.53 -11.85 -33.21
N LEU A 321 -38.29 -11.05 -34.24
CA LEU A 321 -38.05 -11.58 -35.59
C LEU A 321 -36.71 -12.34 -35.69
N ARG A 322 -35.73 -11.96 -34.85
CA ARG A 322 -34.43 -12.65 -34.75
C ARG A 322 -34.41 -13.74 -33.68
N ASN A 323 -35.22 -13.62 -32.62
CA ASN A 323 -35.27 -14.60 -31.53
C ASN A 323 -36.61 -15.34 -31.51
N THR A 324 -36.61 -16.57 -31.99
CA THR A 324 -37.81 -17.40 -32.17
C THR A 324 -38.53 -17.69 -30.85
N ALA A 325 -37.81 -17.90 -29.74
CA ALA A 325 -38.42 -18.13 -28.43
C ALA A 325 -39.18 -16.88 -27.94
N VAL A 326 -38.66 -15.69 -28.25
CA VAL A 326 -39.33 -14.42 -27.94
C VAL A 326 -40.48 -14.18 -28.90
N LEU A 327 -40.34 -14.52 -30.19
CA LEU A 327 -41.43 -14.48 -31.16
C LEU A 327 -42.59 -15.38 -30.76
N VAL A 328 -42.30 -16.59 -30.29
CA VAL A 328 -43.32 -17.56 -29.88
C VAL A 328 -43.94 -17.15 -28.54
N ARG A 329 -43.16 -16.56 -27.63
CA ARG A 329 -43.69 -15.99 -26.38
C ARG A 329 -44.64 -14.82 -26.62
N LEU A 330 -44.39 -14.02 -27.67
CA LEU A 330 -45.21 -12.84 -28.02
C LEU A 330 -46.32 -13.15 -29.03
N ASN A 331 -46.06 -14.05 -30.00
CA ASN A 331 -46.96 -14.54 -31.03
C ASN A 331 -46.76 -16.05 -31.27
N PRO A 332 -47.51 -16.90 -30.54
CA PRO A 332 -47.42 -18.36 -30.66
C PRO A 332 -47.75 -18.89 -32.07
N TYR A 333 -48.59 -18.18 -32.85
CA TYR A 333 -49.00 -18.61 -34.19
C TYR A 333 -47.84 -18.64 -35.19
N ALA A 334 -46.80 -17.84 -34.97
CA ALA A 334 -45.58 -17.83 -35.80
C ALA A 334 -44.89 -19.20 -35.90
N ALA A 335 -45.03 -20.06 -34.89
CA ALA A 335 -44.50 -21.42 -34.91
C ALA A 335 -45.24 -22.31 -35.93
N THR A 336 -46.55 -22.13 -36.10
CA THR A 336 -47.37 -22.92 -37.03
C THR A 336 -47.12 -22.52 -38.48
N VAL A 337 -47.02 -21.22 -38.76
CA VAL A 337 -46.74 -20.68 -40.10
C VAL A 337 -45.38 -21.17 -40.62
N ARG A 338 -44.31 -21.06 -39.81
CA ARG A 338 -42.99 -21.55 -40.21
C ARG A 338 -42.94 -23.06 -40.44
N ARG A 339 -43.70 -23.85 -39.68
CA ARG A 339 -43.82 -25.30 -39.93
C ARG A 339 -44.49 -25.57 -41.28
N HIS A 340 -45.50 -24.78 -41.65
CA HIS A 340 -46.17 -24.92 -42.94
C HIS A 340 -45.24 -24.51 -44.10
N GLU A 341 -44.52 -23.40 -43.97
CA GLU A 341 -43.52 -22.95 -44.94
C GLU A 341 -42.40 -23.98 -45.15
N ALA A 342 -41.82 -24.51 -44.06
CA ALA A 342 -40.80 -25.54 -44.15
C ALA A 342 -41.27 -26.80 -44.90
N LYS A 343 -42.53 -27.23 -44.68
CA LYS A 343 -43.13 -28.34 -45.43
C LYS A 343 -43.28 -28.04 -46.92
N THR A 344 -43.64 -26.81 -47.29
CA THR A 344 -43.77 -26.42 -48.71
C THR A 344 -42.43 -26.34 -49.44
N VAL A 345 -41.37 -25.86 -48.76
CA VAL A 345 -40.01 -25.81 -49.33
C VAL A 345 -39.44 -27.22 -49.52
N GLY A 346 -39.66 -28.13 -48.55
CA GLY A 346 -39.30 -29.54 -48.67
C GLY A 346 -39.93 -30.21 -49.89
N LYS A 347 -41.24 -30.01 -50.11
CA LYS A 347 -41.95 -30.53 -51.30
C LYS A 347 -41.43 -29.98 -52.62
N LYS A 348 -40.98 -28.71 -52.66
CA LYS A 348 -40.36 -28.12 -53.87
C LYS A 348 -38.98 -28.72 -54.14
N ALA A 349 -38.18 -28.99 -53.11
CA ALA A 349 -36.87 -29.63 -53.25
C ALA A 349 -36.98 -31.08 -53.76
N GLU A 350 -37.98 -31.84 -53.28
CA GLU A 350 -38.26 -33.19 -53.79
C GLU A 350 -38.68 -33.18 -55.25
N LYS A 351 -39.54 -32.24 -55.66
CA LYS A 351 -39.90 -32.07 -57.08
C LYS A 351 -38.70 -31.71 -57.97
N LYS A 352 -37.75 -30.92 -57.46
CA LYS A 352 -36.53 -30.58 -58.19
C LYS A 352 -35.62 -31.80 -58.39
N LYS A 353 -35.43 -32.61 -57.34
CA LYS A 353 -34.70 -33.89 -57.44
C LYS A 353 -35.34 -34.88 -58.42
N ALA A 354 -36.67 -34.98 -58.44
CA ALA A 354 -37.39 -35.82 -59.40
C ALA A 354 -37.22 -35.33 -60.85
N LYS A 355 -37.13 -34.01 -61.07
CA LYS A 355 -36.90 -33.42 -62.39
C LYS A 355 -35.47 -33.67 -62.90
N GLU A 356 -34.48 -33.60 -62.02
CA GLU A 356 -33.07 -33.92 -62.33
C GLU A 356 -32.87 -35.42 -62.64
N ALA A 357 -33.64 -36.31 -62.00
CA ALA A 357 -33.63 -37.74 -62.30
C ALA A 357 -34.20 -38.09 -63.69
N ASN A 358 -35.23 -37.38 -64.16
CA ASN A 358 -35.84 -37.63 -65.48
C ASN A 358 -34.97 -37.11 -66.65
N VAL A 359 -34.15 -36.08 -66.44
CA VAL A 359 -33.22 -35.57 -67.47
C VAL A 359 -32.06 -36.54 -67.71
N ALA A 360 -31.65 -37.29 -66.69
CA ALA A 360 -30.61 -38.31 -66.82
C ALA A 360 -31.07 -39.56 -67.61
N SER A 361 -32.37 -39.88 -67.61
CA SER A 361 -32.92 -41.01 -68.38
C SER A 361 -33.15 -40.72 -69.87
N GLU A 362 -33.09 -39.46 -70.29
CA GLU A 362 -33.36 -39.03 -71.68
C GLU A 362 -32.08 -38.99 -72.55
N SER A 363 -30.90 -38.86 -71.93
CA SER A 363 -29.59 -38.81 -72.62
C SER A 363 -28.97 -40.17 -72.94
N ASP A 364 -29.49 -41.27 -72.38
CA ASP A 364 -28.95 -42.63 -72.58
C ASP A 364 -29.56 -43.38 -73.79
N ASN A 365 -30.57 -42.80 -74.47
CA ASN A 365 -31.28 -43.45 -75.59
C ASN A 365 -30.77 -43.11 -77.01
N GLU A 366 -29.78 -42.22 -77.18
CA GLU A 366 -29.28 -41.82 -78.52
C GLU A 366 -27.87 -42.32 -78.87
N ARG A 367 -27.31 -43.27 -78.10
CA ARG A 367 -25.92 -43.76 -78.30
C ARG A 367 -25.82 -45.24 -78.71
N PHE A 368 -26.74 -45.71 -79.57
CA PHE A 368 -26.74 -47.11 -80.03
C PHE A 368 -26.75 -47.31 -81.57
N TYR A 369 -26.45 -46.30 -82.39
CA TYR A 369 -26.23 -46.54 -83.83
C TYR A 369 -25.03 -45.77 -84.40
N LEU A 370 -24.26 -46.50 -85.22
CA LEU A 370 -23.16 -46.09 -86.09
C LEU A 370 -21.74 -46.02 -85.50
N PHE A 371 -21.25 -47.22 -85.19
CA PHE A 371 -19.90 -47.68 -85.54
C PHE A 371 -19.87 -48.02 -87.03
N THR A 372 -19.06 -47.33 -87.85
CA THR A 372 -18.20 -47.91 -88.91
C THR A 372 -17.47 -46.82 -89.73
N MET A 373 -16.19 -47.10 -89.98
CA MET A 373 -15.24 -46.51 -90.95
C MET A 373 -14.32 -45.34 -90.53
N THR A 374 -13.09 -45.77 -90.19
CA THR A 374 -11.74 -45.19 -90.17
C THR A 374 -11.17 -44.87 -91.58
N PRO A 375 -9.87 -44.51 -91.76
CA PRO A 375 -8.98 -43.47 -91.18
C PRO A 375 -8.25 -42.64 -92.30
N ASP A 376 -7.47 -41.59 -92.00
CA ASP A 376 -6.01 -41.53 -92.25
C ASP A 376 -5.31 -40.12 -92.12
N ILE A 377 -4.00 -40.19 -91.82
CA ILE A 377 -2.89 -39.20 -91.98
C ILE A 377 -2.56 -38.17 -90.86
N HIS A 378 -1.60 -38.60 -90.02
CA HIS A 378 -0.28 -38.03 -89.65
C HIS A 378 -0.08 -36.49 -89.50
N LYS A 379 0.69 -35.89 -88.56
CA LYS A 379 1.63 -36.17 -87.43
C LYS A 379 2.87 -35.25 -87.56
N LYS A 380 3.38 -34.79 -86.41
CA LYS A 380 4.68 -34.11 -86.08
C LYS A 380 4.64 -32.58 -86.12
N ALA A 381 5.17 -31.83 -85.14
CA ALA A 381 6.31 -32.09 -84.25
C ALA A 381 6.08 -31.56 -82.80
N HIS A 382 6.35 -32.38 -81.76
CA HIS A 382 7.46 -32.29 -80.77
C HIS A 382 7.51 -30.99 -79.94
N SER A 383 7.80 -30.93 -78.64
CA SER A 383 8.09 -31.84 -77.52
C SER A 383 8.24 -30.87 -76.33
N SER A 384 7.53 -30.98 -75.20
CA SER A 384 8.05 -31.63 -74.00
C SER A 384 6.93 -31.78 -72.96
N TYR A 385 6.51 -33.03 -72.76
CA TYR A 385 5.83 -33.54 -71.58
C TYR A 385 6.87 -33.79 -70.48
N PHE A 386 6.54 -33.53 -69.21
CA PHE A 386 6.69 -34.53 -68.14
C PHE A 386 5.79 -34.17 -66.93
N HIS A 387 4.77 -35.02 -66.74
CA HIS A 387 4.00 -35.32 -65.54
C HIS A 387 3.31 -34.22 -64.70
N ILE A 388 2.03 -33.94 -65.00
CA ILE A 388 0.94 -33.96 -63.98
C ILE A 388 -0.35 -34.46 -64.64
N LEU A 389 -0.51 -35.78 -64.72
CA LEU A 389 -1.81 -36.42 -64.88
C LEU A 389 -1.74 -37.78 -64.18
N SER A 390 -2.82 -38.08 -63.48
CA SER A 390 -3.15 -39.38 -62.89
C SER A 390 -2.41 -39.74 -61.61
N LEU A 391 -3.07 -39.50 -60.47
CA LEU A 391 -3.50 -40.60 -59.58
C LEU A 391 -4.50 -40.08 -58.54
N ARG A 392 -5.58 -39.50 -59.07
CA ARG A 392 -6.89 -39.32 -58.42
C ARG A 392 -7.62 -40.67 -58.27
N ALA A 393 -6.87 -41.77 -58.18
CA ALA A 393 -7.35 -43.16 -58.23
C ALA A 393 -6.73 -44.06 -57.15
N TYR A 394 -6.11 -43.50 -56.10
CA TYR A 394 -5.51 -44.30 -55.02
C TYR A 394 -6.07 -44.04 -53.61
N LEU A 395 -7.11 -43.19 -53.47
CA LEU A 395 -7.70 -42.87 -52.15
C LEU A 395 -9.13 -43.41 -51.95
N ALA A 396 -9.56 -44.29 -52.86
CA ALA A 396 -10.84 -44.98 -52.77
C ALA A 396 -10.63 -46.45 -53.14
N ILE A 397 -9.98 -47.20 -52.25
CA ILE A 397 -10.09 -48.66 -52.05
C ILE A 397 -9.21 -48.98 -50.83
N MET A 398 -9.75 -49.78 -49.92
CA MET A 398 -9.11 -50.35 -48.72
C MET A 398 -9.32 -49.56 -47.42
N SER A 399 -10.58 -49.51 -47.04
CA SER A 399 -10.99 -49.95 -45.71
C SER A 399 -10.47 -51.37 -45.45
N ALA A 400 -9.55 -51.53 -44.48
CA ALA A 400 -9.44 -52.64 -43.52
C ALA A 400 -8.00 -52.80 -43.01
N SER A 401 -7.92 -53.35 -41.79
CA SER A 401 -6.77 -53.91 -41.08
C SER A 401 -5.76 -52.96 -40.43
N ASP A 402 -5.85 -52.98 -39.09
CA ASP A 402 -4.81 -52.74 -38.10
C ASP A 402 -3.44 -53.29 -38.52
N VAL A 403 -2.35 -52.58 -38.16
CA VAL A 403 -1.17 -53.12 -37.46
C VAL A 403 -0.33 -51.96 -36.92
N SER A 404 0.02 -52.11 -35.64
CA SER A 404 0.92 -51.33 -34.80
C SER A 404 2.36 -51.24 -35.30
N VAL A 405 3.01 -50.06 -35.17
CA VAL A 405 4.42 -49.96 -34.75
C VAL A 405 4.65 -48.70 -33.91
N ASN A 406 5.27 -48.90 -32.75
CA ASN A 406 5.60 -47.94 -31.71
C ASN A 406 6.68 -46.91 -32.10
N GLY A 407 6.55 -45.70 -31.55
CA GLY A 407 7.62 -44.71 -31.41
C GLY A 407 7.21 -43.66 -30.38
N MET A 408 7.71 -43.80 -29.15
CA MET A 408 7.39 -42.95 -27.99
C MET A 408 7.86 -41.49 -28.14
N SER A 409 6.98 -40.56 -27.81
CA SER A 409 7.33 -39.29 -27.13
C SER A 409 6.18 -38.93 -26.18
N ASP A 410 6.38 -39.14 -24.88
CA ASP A 410 5.40 -38.87 -23.83
C ASP A 410 5.15 -37.36 -23.69
N ASN A 411 4.02 -36.90 -24.21
CA ASN A 411 3.35 -35.67 -23.78
C ASN A 411 1.95 -36.09 -23.29
N PRO A 412 1.50 -35.70 -22.09
CA PRO A 412 0.18 -36.10 -21.61
C PRO A 412 -0.89 -35.51 -22.54
N ALA A 413 -1.55 -36.38 -23.29
CA ALA A 413 -2.61 -36.00 -24.22
C ALA A 413 -3.78 -35.38 -23.44
N ILE A 414 -3.95 -34.06 -23.54
CA ILE A 414 -5.10 -33.34 -22.98
C ILE A 414 -6.37 -33.87 -23.65
N ILE A 415 -7.16 -34.64 -22.90
CA ILE A 415 -8.42 -35.22 -23.37
C ILE A 415 -9.46 -34.09 -23.51
N ARG A 416 -9.59 -33.51 -24.70
CA ARG A 416 -10.64 -32.51 -25.02
C ARG A 416 -11.98 -33.21 -25.21
N ARG A 417 -12.78 -33.33 -24.14
CA ARG A 417 -14.14 -33.89 -24.20
C ARG A 417 -15.12 -32.84 -24.71
N LYS A 418 -15.89 -33.16 -25.76
CA LYS A 418 -17.00 -32.32 -26.23
C LYS A 418 -18.15 -32.36 -25.21
N LEU A 419 -18.66 -31.19 -24.83
CA LEU A 419 -19.79 -31.05 -23.91
C LEU A 419 -21.06 -31.66 -24.55
N THR A 420 -21.78 -32.47 -23.79
CA THR A 420 -23.04 -33.12 -24.18
C THR A 420 -24.29 -32.22 -24.01
N GLY A 421 -24.11 -30.97 -23.54
CA GLY A 421 -25.20 -30.01 -23.33
C GLY A 421 -24.72 -28.63 -22.85
N TYR A 422 -25.65 -27.67 -22.75
CA TYR A 422 -25.36 -26.31 -22.29
C TYR A 422 -25.23 -26.25 -20.76
N VAL A 423 -24.01 -26.04 -20.25
CA VAL A 423 -23.70 -26.02 -18.81
C VAL A 423 -23.66 -24.60 -18.22
N GLY A 424 -23.69 -23.57 -19.06
CA GLY A 424 -23.83 -22.17 -18.63
C GLY A 424 -22.54 -21.37 -18.39
N PHE A 425 -21.34 -21.95 -18.55
CA PHE A 425 -20.07 -21.21 -18.45
C PHE A 425 -19.92 -20.12 -19.53
N ALA A 426 -20.59 -20.28 -20.67
CA ALA A 426 -20.66 -19.26 -21.72
C ALA A 426 -21.25 -17.92 -21.22
N ASN A 427 -21.91 -17.91 -20.05
CA ASN A 427 -22.42 -16.71 -19.41
C ASN A 427 -21.43 -16.09 -18.42
N LEU A 428 -20.23 -16.66 -18.22
CA LEU A 428 -19.18 -16.12 -17.34
C LEU A 428 -18.71 -14.72 -17.77
N PRO A 429 -18.46 -14.43 -19.07
CA PRO A 429 -18.13 -13.07 -19.50
C PRO A 429 -19.21 -12.06 -19.13
N ASN A 430 -20.48 -12.43 -19.28
CA ASN A 430 -21.61 -11.59 -18.87
C ASN A 430 -21.70 -11.41 -17.34
N GLN A 431 -21.26 -12.40 -16.55
CA GLN A 431 -21.17 -12.29 -15.09
C GLN A 431 -20.04 -11.36 -14.67
N VAL A 432 -18.87 -11.49 -15.28
CA VAL A 432 -17.70 -10.61 -15.06
C VAL A 432 -18.05 -9.19 -15.48
N HIS A 433 -18.58 -8.98 -16.68
CA HIS A 433 -19.04 -7.68 -17.17
C HIS A 433 -20.03 -7.01 -16.18
N ARG A 434 -21.06 -7.74 -15.71
CA ARG A 434 -22.01 -7.22 -14.70
C ARG A 434 -21.35 -6.90 -13.36
N LYS A 435 -20.36 -7.70 -12.94
CA LYS A 435 -19.62 -7.47 -11.70
C LYS A 435 -18.73 -6.24 -11.83
N SER A 436 -18.06 -6.05 -12.97
CA SER A 436 -17.24 -4.88 -13.27
C SER A 436 -18.07 -3.59 -13.32
N VAL A 437 -19.22 -3.61 -14.02
CA VAL A 437 -20.15 -2.45 -14.05
C VAL A 437 -20.65 -2.08 -12.65
N LYS A 438 -20.95 -3.07 -11.79
CA LYS A 438 -21.36 -2.82 -10.39
C LYS A 438 -20.24 -2.29 -9.50
N LYS A 439 -19.01 -2.77 -9.70
CA LYS A 439 -17.83 -2.33 -8.95
C LYS A 439 -17.44 -0.90 -9.33
N GLY A 440 -17.73 -0.51 -10.58
CA GLY A 440 -17.24 0.73 -11.18
C GLY A 440 -15.76 0.62 -11.53
N PHE A 441 -15.27 1.59 -12.29
CA PHE A 441 -13.88 1.66 -12.69
C PHE A 441 -13.20 2.81 -11.94
N SER A 442 -11.96 2.63 -11.50
CA SER A 442 -11.12 3.72 -11.00
C SER A 442 -9.99 3.96 -11.98
N PHE A 443 -9.73 5.21 -12.35
CA PHE A 443 -8.63 5.55 -13.24
C PHE A 443 -7.88 6.75 -12.67
N ASN A 444 -6.56 6.67 -12.65
CA ASN A 444 -5.70 7.61 -11.95
C ASN A 444 -4.67 8.10 -12.96
N ILE A 445 -4.73 9.37 -13.34
CA ILE A 445 -3.87 9.97 -14.35
C ILE A 445 -3.01 11.03 -13.67
N MET A 446 -1.70 10.97 -13.90
CA MET A 446 -0.78 12.03 -13.51
C MET A 446 -0.45 12.91 -14.71
N VAL A 447 -0.38 14.22 -14.46
CA VAL A 447 -0.11 15.22 -15.48
C VAL A 447 1.18 15.96 -15.11
N VAL A 448 2.18 15.86 -15.99
CA VAL A 448 3.53 16.42 -15.77
C VAL A 448 3.92 17.32 -16.93
N GLY A 449 4.58 18.45 -16.63
CA GLY A 449 5.16 19.35 -17.63
C GLY A 449 5.27 20.79 -17.14
N CYS A 450 5.79 21.67 -17.97
CA CYS A 450 5.98 23.08 -17.62
C CYS A 450 4.65 23.81 -17.34
N THR A 451 4.72 24.93 -16.63
CA THR A 451 3.55 25.80 -16.49
C THR A 451 3.23 26.48 -17.82
N GLY A 452 1.94 26.74 -18.05
CA GLY A 452 1.49 27.45 -19.26
C GLY A 452 1.32 26.57 -20.52
N LEU A 453 1.58 25.26 -20.44
CA LEU A 453 1.37 24.32 -21.56
C LEU A 453 -0.11 23.89 -21.76
N GLY A 454 -1.04 24.36 -20.92
CA GLY A 454 -2.48 24.03 -21.08
C GLY A 454 -2.94 22.71 -20.46
N LYS A 455 -2.18 22.15 -19.50
CA LYS A 455 -2.48 20.89 -18.79
C LYS A 455 -3.92 20.79 -18.27
N SER A 456 -4.36 21.77 -17.47
CA SER A 456 -5.72 21.78 -16.91
C SER A 456 -6.80 21.91 -17.99
N THR A 457 -6.51 22.67 -19.06
CA THR A 457 -7.41 22.84 -20.20
C THR A 457 -7.57 21.52 -20.96
N LEU A 458 -6.47 20.80 -21.23
CA LEU A 458 -6.52 19.49 -21.89
C LEU A 458 -7.35 18.49 -21.07
N ILE A 459 -7.17 18.46 -19.74
CA ILE A 459 -7.93 17.56 -18.87
C ILE A 459 -9.44 17.88 -18.89
N ASN A 460 -9.81 19.16 -18.82
CA ASN A 460 -11.21 19.55 -18.96
C ASN A 460 -11.78 19.17 -20.34
N THR A 461 -10.96 19.27 -21.40
CA THR A 461 -11.35 18.89 -22.78
C THR A 461 -11.54 17.37 -22.90
N LEU A 462 -10.62 16.58 -22.34
CA LEU A 462 -10.56 15.12 -22.45
C LEU A 462 -11.76 14.42 -21.79
N PHE A 463 -12.20 14.91 -20.64
CA PHE A 463 -13.35 14.35 -19.91
C PHE A 463 -14.65 15.13 -20.10
N ASN A 464 -14.64 16.24 -20.85
CA ASN A 464 -15.77 17.15 -21.02
C ASN A 464 -16.43 17.57 -19.70
N THR A 465 -15.61 17.76 -18.67
CA THR A 465 -16.03 18.09 -17.30
C THR A 465 -15.20 19.24 -16.75
N GLY A 466 -15.83 20.19 -16.06
CA GLY A 466 -15.16 21.30 -15.38
C GLY A 466 -14.45 20.86 -14.09
N LEU A 467 -13.48 19.96 -14.18
CA LEU A 467 -12.69 19.47 -13.03
C LEU A 467 -11.89 20.60 -12.39
N TYR A 468 -11.37 21.50 -13.22
CA TYR A 468 -10.75 22.74 -12.80
C TYR A 468 -11.69 23.91 -13.10
N PRO A 469 -11.89 24.84 -12.14
CA PRO A 469 -12.65 26.06 -12.41
C PRO A 469 -11.95 26.87 -13.51
N ALA A 470 -12.75 27.54 -14.35
CA ALA A 470 -12.22 28.40 -15.39
C ALA A 470 -11.30 29.46 -14.76
N LYS A 471 -10.06 29.54 -15.26
CA LYS A 471 -9.10 30.54 -14.77
C LYS A 471 -9.53 31.90 -15.31
N THR A 472 -10.14 32.73 -14.45
CA THR A 472 -10.34 34.16 -14.74
C THR A 472 -8.97 34.83 -14.82
N TYR A 473 -8.64 35.44 -15.95
CA TYR A 473 -7.39 36.19 -16.12
C TYR A 473 -7.42 37.43 -15.23
N PRO A 474 -6.60 37.51 -14.17
CA PRO A 474 -6.62 38.64 -13.26
C PRO A 474 -5.75 39.77 -13.81
N GLY A 475 -6.02 40.23 -15.04
CA GLY A 475 -5.26 41.32 -15.68
C GLY A 475 -3.74 41.09 -15.83
N PRO A 476 -3.00 42.08 -16.38
CA PRO A 476 -1.56 41.97 -16.63
C PRO A 476 -0.69 42.10 -15.38
N SER A 477 -1.23 42.71 -14.31
CA SER A 477 -0.51 43.10 -13.09
C SER A 477 -0.55 42.05 -11.97
N THR A 478 -1.39 41.02 -12.09
CA THR A 478 -1.58 40.02 -11.02
C THR A 478 -1.00 38.68 -11.47
N ALA A 479 -0.05 38.14 -10.70
CA ALA A 479 0.55 36.86 -11.00
C ALA A 479 -0.49 35.73 -10.91
N ILE A 480 -0.57 34.91 -11.95
CA ILE A 480 -1.42 33.70 -11.96
C ILE A 480 -0.95 32.78 -10.83
N GLU A 481 -1.88 32.32 -9.99
CA GLU A 481 -1.56 31.39 -8.90
C GLU A 481 -0.95 30.10 -9.47
N LYS A 482 0.31 29.82 -9.09
CA LYS A 482 1.01 28.59 -9.45
C LYS A 482 0.69 27.48 -8.46
N THR A 483 0.54 26.25 -8.94
CA THR A 483 0.40 25.07 -8.10
C THR A 483 1.69 24.88 -7.29
N VAL A 484 1.61 24.98 -5.96
CA VAL A 484 2.78 24.95 -5.04
C VAL A 484 3.22 23.51 -4.67
N GLY A 485 2.36 22.51 -4.87
CA GLY A 485 2.63 21.10 -4.56
C GLY A 485 1.69 20.15 -5.31
N ILE A 486 2.00 18.85 -5.31
CA ILE A 486 1.22 17.83 -6.03
C ILE A 486 -0.21 17.78 -5.43
N LYS A 487 -1.23 17.94 -6.27
CA LYS A 487 -2.65 17.93 -5.87
C LYS A 487 -3.40 16.82 -6.58
N SER A 488 -4.10 15.98 -5.83
CA SER A 488 -5.03 14.98 -6.35
C SER A 488 -6.46 15.51 -6.32
N THR A 489 -7.11 15.55 -7.48
CA THR A 489 -8.53 15.92 -7.64
C THR A 489 -9.27 14.68 -8.11
N SER A 490 -10.22 14.20 -7.31
CA SER A 490 -11.04 13.04 -7.67
C SER A 490 -12.44 13.49 -8.07
N ALA A 491 -12.97 12.93 -9.16
CA ALA A 491 -14.33 13.13 -9.63
C ALA A 491 -14.94 11.80 -10.04
N ASP A 492 -16.22 11.62 -9.71
CA ASP A 492 -17.02 10.48 -10.16
C ASP A 492 -17.76 10.91 -11.44
N ILE A 493 -17.37 10.34 -12.57
CA ILE A 493 -18.01 10.54 -13.88
C ILE A 493 -18.95 9.36 -14.13
N GLU A 494 -20.16 9.63 -14.58
CA GLU A 494 -21.14 8.59 -14.94
C GLU A 494 -21.56 8.75 -16.40
N GLU A 495 -21.36 7.68 -17.18
CA GLU A 495 -21.76 7.63 -18.59
C GLU A 495 -22.51 6.31 -18.85
N ASN A 496 -23.72 6.39 -19.41
CA ASN A 496 -24.52 5.22 -19.78
C ASN A 496 -24.67 4.15 -18.66
N GLY A 497 -24.69 4.57 -17.38
CA GLY A 497 -24.82 3.69 -16.22
C GLY A 497 -23.52 3.03 -15.75
N VAL A 498 -22.37 3.40 -16.34
CA VAL A 498 -21.03 3.03 -15.89
C VAL A 498 -20.45 4.18 -15.08
N ARG A 499 -20.00 3.90 -13.85
CA ARG A 499 -19.34 4.88 -12.98
C ARG A 499 -17.82 4.75 -13.08
N LEU A 500 -17.16 5.83 -13.47
CA LEU A 500 -15.71 6.00 -13.49
C LEU A 500 -15.30 6.97 -12.38
N LYS A 501 -14.56 6.47 -11.38
CA LYS A 501 -13.87 7.29 -10.39
C LYS A 501 -12.52 7.74 -10.96
N LEU A 502 -12.48 8.94 -11.52
CA LEU A 502 -11.28 9.54 -12.07
C LEU A 502 -10.53 10.29 -10.98
N THR A 503 -9.23 10.04 -10.82
CA THR A 503 -8.33 10.85 -9.99
C THR A 503 -7.26 11.48 -10.86
N VAL A 504 -7.31 12.80 -11.00
CA VAL A 504 -6.30 13.57 -11.71
C VAL A 504 -5.27 14.09 -10.72
N ILE A 505 -3.99 13.84 -11.00
CA ILE A 505 -2.87 14.20 -10.15
C ILE A 505 -2.09 15.29 -10.88
N ASP A 506 -2.24 16.53 -10.44
CA ASP A 506 -1.56 17.67 -11.02
C ASP A 506 -0.23 17.89 -10.29
N THR A 507 0.85 18.01 -11.06
CA THR A 507 2.19 18.29 -10.54
C THR A 507 2.50 19.79 -10.60
N PRO A 508 3.17 20.33 -9.56
CA PRO A 508 3.59 21.74 -9.56
C PRO A 508 4.60 22.00 -10.67
N GLY A 509 4.70 23.26 -11.10
CA GLY A 509 5.44 23.72 -12.28
C GLY A 509 6.84 23.12 -12.47
N PHE A 510 6.89 22.01 -13.20
CA PHE A 510 8.15 21.36 -13.57
C PHE A 510 8.94 22.29 -14.50
N GLY A 511 10.20 22.57 -14.18
CA GLY A 511 11.02 23.52 -14.94
C GLY A 511 10.79 25.00 -14.63
N ASP A 512 9.90 25.36 -13.69
CA ASP A 512 9.63 26.76 -13.32
C ASP A 512 10.68 27.37 -12.39
N PHE A 513 11.48 26.54 -11.71
CA PHE A 513 12.44 26.99 -10.71
C PHE A 513 13.77 27.35 -11.37
N VAL A 514 14.55 28.24 -10.74
CA VAL A 514 15.89 28.60 -11.23
C VAL A 514 16.87 27.43 -11.10
N ASN A 515 16.70 26.60 -10.08
CA ASN A 515 17.39 25.31 -9.97
C ASN A 515 16.36 24.18 -10.15
N ASN A 516 16.51 23.40 -11.23
CA ASN A 516 15.63 22.29 -11.59
C ASN A 516 16.30 20.91 -11.44
N GLU A 517 17.52 20.82 -10.89
CA GLU A 517 18.29 19.57 -10.79
C GLU A 517 17.54 18.46 -10.04
N GLU A 518 16.79 18.81 -8.99
CA GLU A 518 16.00 17.88 -8.16
C GLU A 518 14.49 17.97 -8.41
N SER A 519 14.05 18.65 -9.47
CA SER A 519 12.62 18.87 -9.76
C SER A 519 11.83 17.57 -10.01
N TRP A 520 12.51 16.48 -10.37
CA TRP A 520 11.94 15.15 -10.56
C TRP A 520 11.72 14.39 -9.25
N GLN A 521 12.46 14.70 -8.17
CA GLN A 521 12.40 13.95 -6.91
C GLN A 521 10.99 13.95 -6.27
N PRO A 522 10.27 15.09 -6.16
CA PRO A 522 8.93 15.09 -5.57
C PRO A 522 7.92 14.27 -6.37
N ILE A 523 8.07 14.22 -7.69
CA ILE A 523 7.19 13.46 -8.59
C ILE A 523 7.43 11.95 -8.40
N LEU A 524 8.70 11.54 -8.43
CA LEU A 524 9.08 10.15 -8.21
C LEU A 524 8.66 9.66 -6.81
N GLN A 525 8.90 10.48 -5.77
CA GLN A 525 8.50 10.16 -4.40
C GLN A 525 6.98 10.03 -4.23
N ASP A 526 6.17 10.82 -4.95
CA ASP A 526 4.70 10.69 -4.89
C ASP A 526 4.24 9.36 -5.52
N ILE A 527 4.84 8.97 -6.64
CA ILE A 527 4.56 7.69 -7.30
C ILE A 527 4.95 6.52 -6.38
N GLU A 528 6.17 6.54 -5.83
CA GLU A 528 6.66 5.53 -4.89
C GLU A 528 5.79 5.46 -3.63
N SER A 529 5.40 6.61 -3.07
CA SER A 529 4.53 6.66 -1.90
C SER A 529 3.15 6.05 -2.16
N ARG A 530 2.64 6.09 -3.40
CA ARG A 530 1.38 5.43 -3.77
C ARG A 530 1.57 3.92 -3.90
N PHE A 531 2.66 3.46 -4.49
CA PHE A 531 3.00 2.03 -4.49
C PHE A 531 3.15 1.49 -3.07
N ASP A 532 3.76 2.27 -2.17
CA ASP A 532 3.87 1.93 -0.76
C ASP A 532 2.52 1.86 -0.07
N SER A 533 1.65 2.84 -0.31
CA SER A 533 0.30 2.82 0.24
C SER A 533 -0.50 1.60 -0.24
N TYR A 534 -0.27 1.15 -1.47
CA TYR A 534 -0.90 -0.07 -2.00
C TYR A 534 -0.29 -1.33 -1.35
N LEU A 535 1.03 -1.43 -1.27
CA LEU A 535 1.75 -2.55 -0.64
C LEU A 535 1.37 -2.70 0.86
N GLU A 536 1.25 -1.58 1.58
CA GLU A 536 0.77 -1.58 2.96
C GLU A 536 -0.67 -2.08 3.09
N GLN A 537 -1.54 -1.76 2.12
CA GLN A 537 -2.92 -2.24 2.10
C GLN A 537 -3.01 -3.73 1.76
N GLU A 538 -2.16 -4.22 0.87
CA GLU A 538 -2.05 -5.64 0.51
C GLU A 538 -1.62 -6.50 1.71
N ASN A 539 -0.72 -5.97 2.53
CA ASN A 539 -0.24 -6.62 3.75
C ASN A 539 -1.27 -6.64 4.91
N ARG A 540 -2.43 -6.00 4.77
CA ARG A 540 -3.49 -6.03 5.80
C ARG A 540 -4.24 -7.36 5.77
N VAL A 541 -4.73 -7.78 6.94
CA VAL A 541 -5.48 -9.04 7.13
C VAL A 541 -6.80 -9.07 6.34
N ASN A 542 -7.45 -7.92 6.12
CA ASN A 542 -8.70 -7.83 5.35
C ASN A 542 -8.44 -7.25 3.95
N ARG A 543 -8.35 -8.14 2.95
CA ARG A 543 -8.04 -7.81 1.55
C ARG A 543 -9.25 -7.48 0.67
N GLN A 544 -10.48 -7.51 1.20
CA GLN A 544 -11.70 -7.48 0.37
C GLN A 544 -12.07 -6.12 -0.23
N LYS A 545 -11.51 -5.01 0.26
CA LYS A 545 -11.74 -3.64 -0.27
C LYS A 545 -10.43 -2.82 -0.25
N ILE A 546 -9.50 -3.16 -1.13
CA ILE A 546 -8.31 -2.34 -1.39
C ILE A 546 -8.71 -1.25 -2.41
N ALA A 547 -8.44 0.01 -2.08
CA ALA A 547 -8.64 1.11 -3.01
C ALA A 547 -7.30 1.39 -3.70
N ASP A 548 -7.27 1.40 -5.03
CA ASP A 548 -6.04 1.52 -5.81
C ASP A 548 -5.56 2.99 -5.91
N PRO A 549 -4.45 3.38 -5.24
CA PRO A 549 -3.90 4.72 -5.30
C PRO A 549 -2.84 4.89 -6.40
N ARG A 550 -2.47 3.81 -7.11
CA ARG A 550 -1.38 3.77 -8.08
C ARG A 550 -1.68 4.63 -9.30
N VAL A 551 -0.65 5.14 -9.97
CA VAL A 551 -0.80 5.96 -11.17
C VAL A 551 -0.85 5.04 -12.39
N HIS A 552 -1.94 5.06 -13.15
CA HIS A 552 -2.14 4.17 -14.30
C HIS A 552 -1.59 4.76 -15.60
N ALA A 553 -1.56 6.08 -15.72
CA ALA A 553 -1.01 6.79 -16.88
C ALA A 553 -0.36 8.11 -16.45
N CYS A 554 0.81 8.43 -17.01
CA CYS A 554 1.47 9.72 -16.87
C CYS A 554 1.49 10.43 -18.22
N LEU A 555 0.73 11.51 -18.34
CA LEU A 555 0.76 12.40 -19.50
C LEU A 555 1.91 13.38 -19.33
N TYR A 556 2.96 13.20 -20.14
CA TYR A 556 4.14 14.04 -20.13
C TYR A 556 4.04 15.12 -21.21
N PHE A 557 3.81 16.37 -20.80
CA PHE A 557 3.65 17.51 -21.69
C PHE A 557 5.02 18.06 -22.09
N ILE A 558 5.34 17.91 -23.36
CA ILE A 558 6.54 18.43 -24.02
C ILE A 558 6.19 19.82 -24.59
N GLU A 559 7.08 20.79 -24.37
CA GLU A 559 6.94 22.13 -24.94
C GLU A 559 7.22 22.11 -26.45
N PRO A 560 6.40 22.78 -27.28
CA PRO A 560 6.58 22.80 -28.73
C PRO A 560 7.75 23.72 -29.11
N THR A 561 8.98 23.24 -28.99
CA THR A 561 10.20 24.00 -29.35
C THR A 561 10.59 23.84 -30.81
N GLY A 562 10.08 22.80 -31.50
CA GLY A 562 10.44 22.48 -32.89
C GLY A 562 11.84 21.87 -33.07
N HIS A 563 12.61 21.66 -31.99
CA HIS A 563 13.97 21.13 -32.02
C HIS A 563 14.05 19.70 -31.46
N SER A 564 14.72 19.51 -30.32
CA SER A 564 14.90 18.22 -29.64
C SER A 564 14.29 18.27 -28.24
N LEU A 565 14.24 17.13 -27.56
CA LEU A 565 13.84 17.10 -26.14
C LEU A 565 14.82 17.93 -25.29
N LYS A 566 14.31 18.63 -24.27
CA LYS A 566 15.19 19.36 -23.35
C LYS A 566 15.94 18.36 -22.47
N GLN A 567 17.16 18.71 -22.06
CA GLN A 567 17.94 17.87 -21.14
C GLN A 567 17.19 17.56 -19.83
N LEU A 568 16.39 18.53 -19.36
CA LEU A 568 15.53 18.35 -18.19
C LEU A 568 14.47 17.27 -18.41
N ASP A 569 13.85 17.25 -19.60
CA ASP A 569 12.83 16.27 -19.97
C ASP A 569 13.43 14.87 -20.04
N ILE A 570 14.58 14.72 -20.72
CA ILE A 570 15.33 13.47 -20.81
C ILE A 570 15.64 12.91 -19.41
N THR A 571 16.13 13.77 -18.52
CA THR A 571 16.52 13.37 -17.16
C THR A 571 15.32 12.84 -16.36
N LEU A 572 14.16 13.48 -16.47
CA LEU A 572 12.95 13.07 -15.77
C LEU A 572 12.31 11.83 -16.41
N MET A 573 12.17 11.78 -17.74
CA MET A 573 11.61 10.62 -18.44
C MET A 573 12.44 9.35 -18.17
N ARG A 574 13.77 9.46 -18.14
CA ARG A 574 14.66 8.36 -17.75
C ARG A 574 14.48 7.89 -16.31
N LYS A 575 13.96 8.73 -15.41
CA LYS A 575 13.65 8.33 -14.02
C LYS A 575 12.23 7.79 -13.84
N LEU A 576 11.29 8.21 -14.69
CA LEU A 576 9.87 7.84 -14.54
C LEU A 576 9.46 6.58 -15.31
N HIS A 577 10.11 6.25 -16.43
CA HIS A 577 9.66 5.14 -17.29
C HIS A 577 9.53 3.79 -16.58
N THR A 578 10.40 3.49 -15.60
CA THR A 578 10.34 2.23 -14.84
C THR A 578 9.24 2.18 -13.78
N ARG A 579 8.55 3.30 -13.52
CA ARG A 579 7.59 3.42 -12.40
C ARG A 579 6.18 3.81 -12.86
N VAL A 580 5.99 4.37 -14.05
CA VAL A 580 4.67 4.73 -14.60
C VAL A 580 4.64 4.57 -16.12
N ASN A 581 3.47 4.22 -16.66
CA ASN A 581 3.18 4.28 -18.10
C ASN A 581 3.32 5.70 -18.63
N LEU A 582 4.43 5.97 -19.32
CA LEU A 582 4.79 7.28 -19.82
C LEU A 582 4.21 7.51 -21.22
N ILE A 583 3.37 8.53 -21.36
CA ILE A 583 2.74 8.92 -22.62
C ILE A 583 3.20 10.33 -23.00
N PRO A 584 4.08 10.48 -24.01
CA PRO A 584 4.57 11.78 -24.44
C PRO A 584 3.51 12.53 -25.26
N VAL A 585 3.26 13.79 -24.87
CA VAL A 585 2.25 14.66 -25.46
C VAL A 585 2.89 16.01 -25.80
N ILE A 586 2.89 16.39 -27.07
CA ILE A 586 3.31 17.72 -27.52
C ILE A 586 2.14 18.67 -27.28
N ALA A 587 2.35 19.65 -26.39
CA ALA A 587 1.35 20.61 -26.02
C ALA A 587 1.27 21.77 -27.02
N LYS A 588 0.11 22.40 -27.16
CA LYS A 588 -0.09 23.58 -28.04
C LYS A 588 0.45 23.32 -29.46
N ALA A 589 0.03 22.22 -30.07
CA ALA A 589 0.44 21.88 -31.43
C ALA A 589 0.11 22.98 -32.45
N ASP A 590 -0.85 23.85 -32.13
CA ASP A 590 -1.22 25.05 -32.90
C ASP A 590 -0.12 26.12 -33.03
N THR A 591 1.01 25.99 -32.32
CA THR A 591 2.17 26.90 -32.49
C THR A 591 3.17 26.42 -33.53
N LEU A 592 3.01 25.22 -34.08
CA LEU A 592 3.89 24.62 -35.07
C LEU A 592 3.11 24.34 -36.35
N THR A 593 3.80 24.38 -37.49
CA THR A 593 3.26 23.90 -38.76
C THR A 593 3.24 22.37 -38.79
N GLU A 594 2.42 21.76 -39.66
CA GLU A 594 2.34 20.29 -39.78
C GLU A 594 3.69 19.65 -40.10
N GLU A 595 4.48 20.28 -40.97
CA GLU A 595 5.85 19.85 -41.31
C GLU A 595 6.76 19.89 -40.07
N GLU A 596 6.72 20.97 -39.29
CA GLU A 596 7.50 21.11 -38.05
C GLU A 596 7.07 20.08 -37.00
N VAL A 597 5.77 19.80 -36.86
CA VAL A 597 5.27 18.76 -35.96
C VAL A 597 5.83 17.40 -36.37
N SER A 598 5.79 17.05 -37.66
CA SER A 598 6.29 15.76 -38.15
C SER A 598 7.80 15.58 -37.87
N LEU A 599 8.60 16.61 -38.13
CA LEU A 599 10.04 16.62 -37.84
C LEU A 599 10.30 16.55 -36.33
N PHE A 600 9.52 17.27 -35.54
CA PHE A 600 9.66 17.28 -34.09
C PHE A 600 9.33 15.91 -33.47
N LYS A 601 8.28 15.23 -33.96
CA LYS A 601 7.95 13.86 -33.55
C LYS A 601 9.11 12.88 -33.82
N GLN A 602 9.68 12.93 -35.02
CA GLN A 602 10.82 12.08 -35.39
C GLN A 602 12.03 12.32 -34.49
N ARG A 603 12.34 13.59 -34.20
CA ARG A 603 13.45 13.96 -33.29
C ARG A 603 13.21 13.48 -31.87
N ILE A 604 12.00 13.65 -31.33
CA ILE A 604 11.63 13.15 -30.00
C ILE A 604 11.80 11.63 -29.92
N LEU A 605 11.32 10.89 -30.92
CA LEU A 605 11.46 9.43 -30.95
C LEU A 605 12.93 8.99 -31.05
N ALA A 606 13.74 9.69 -31.85
CA ALA A 606 15.17 9.43 -31.94
C ALA A 606 15.89 9.67 -30.59
N ASP A 607 15.55 10.76 -29.89
CA ASP A 607 16.09 11.07 -28.57
C ASP A 607 15.68 10.03 -27.51
N ILE A 608 14.41 9.61 -27.51
CA ILE A 608 13.88 8.57 -26.61
C ILE A 608 14.61 7.24 -26.83
N ALA A 609 14.76 6.84 -28.09
CA ALA A 609 15.46 5.60 -28.46
C ALA A 609 16.95 5.66 -28.07
N HIS A 610 17.63 6.77 -28.34
CA HIS A 610 19.05 6.95 -28.00
C HIS A 610 19.30 6.90 -26.49
N GLN A 611 18.35 7.37 -25.68
CA GLN A 611 18.48 7.39 -24.21
C GLN A 611 17.94 6.12 -23.52
N GLY A 612 17.40 5.16 -24.28
CA GLY A 612 16.81 3.93 -23.75
C GLY A 612 15.60 4.18 -22.84
N ILE A 613 14.76 5.15 -23.18
CA ILE A 613 13.56 5.47 -22.41
C ILE A 613 12.39 4.64 -22.94
N GLU A 614 11.76 3.84 -22.08
CA GLU A 614 10.58 3.08 -22.42
C GLU A 614 9.32 3.95 -22.33
N ILE A 615 8.61 4.09 -23.44
CA ILE A 615 7.27 4.71 -23.49
C ILE A 615 6.22 3.62 -23.56
N TYR A 616 5.02 3.91 -23.06
CA TYR A 616 3.94 2.93 -23.12
C TYR A 616 3.56 2.64 -24.57
N GLN A 617 3.59 1.36 -24.94
CA GLN A 617 3.12 0.85 -26.22
C GLN A 617 1.96 -0.13 -25.95
N PRO A 618 0.80 0.05 -26.60
CA PRO A 618 -0.31 -0.90 -26.46
C PRO A 618 0.12 -2.31 -26.88
N PRO A 619 -0.22 -3.36 -26.12
CA PRO A 619 0.10 -4.73 -26.48
C PRO A 619 -0.69 -5.19 -27.71
N LEU A 620 -0.06 -6.00 -28.57
CA LEU A 620 -0.70 -6.67 -29.70
C LEU A 620 -0.93 -8.14 -29.34
N TYR A 621 -2.18 -8.61 -29.29
CA TYR A 621 -2.47 -10.02 -29.03
C TYR A 621 -2.58 -10.81 -30.33
N GLU A 622 -2.05 -12.04 -30.36
CA GLU A 622 -2.02 -12.88 -31.58
C GLU A 622 -3.43 -13.17 -32.12
N PHE A 623 -4.40 -13.33 -31.22
CA PHE A 623 -5.79 -13.67 -31.52
C PHE A 623 -6.71 -12.45 -31.73
N ASP A 624 -6.16 -11.23 -31.74
CA ASP A 624 -6.96 -10.05 -32.04
C ASP A 624 -7.43 -10.05 -33.50
N ASP A 625 -8.67 -9.58 -33.67
CA ASP A 625 -9.28 -9.37 -34.98
C ASP A 625 -8.46 -8.34 -35.79
N ASP A 626 -8.47 -8.46 -37.13
CA ASP A 626 -7.70 -7.59 -38.03
C ASP A 626 -8.07 -6.10 -37.89
N GLU A 627 -9.29 -5.80 -37.45
CA GLU A 627 -9.77 -4.44 -37.16
C GLU A 627 -9.06 -3.84 -35.94
N SER A 628 -8.99 -4.58 -34.83
CA SER A 628 -8.30 -4.17 -33.61
C SER A 628 -6.81 -3.92 -33.84
N LYS A 629 -6.16 -4.76 -34.65
CA LYS A 629 -4.73 -4.60 -35.01
C LYS A 629 -4.46 -3.30 -35.77
N ARG A 630 -5.37 -2.89 -36.66
CA ARG A 630 -5.28 -1.61 -37.37
C ARG A 630 -5.46 -0.42 -36.43
N GLU A 631 -6.44 -0.47 -35.53
CA GLU A 631 -6.65 0.59 -34.54
C GLU A 631 -5.42 0.81 -33.65
N VAL A 632 -4.80 -0.28 -33.18
CA VAL A 632 -3.57 -0.20 -32.37
C VAL A 632 -2.43 0.43 -33.17
N GLN A 633 -2.27 0.02 -34.43
CA GLN A 633 -1.22 0.54 -35.30
C GLN A 633 -1.39 2.06 -35.54
N GLU A 634 -2.60 2.52 -35.84
CA GLU A 634 -2.89 3.96 -36.01
C GLU A 634 -2.54 4.79 -34.76
N VAL A 635 -2.82 4.24 -33.57
CA VAL A 635 -2.49 4.92 -32.30
C VAL A 635 -0.98 5.02 -32.13
N VAL A 636 -0.23 3.94 -32.41
CA VAL A 636 1.22 3.90 -32.27
C VAL A 636 1.91 4.87 -33.23
N GLU A 637 1.45 4.94 -34.49
CA GLU A 637 1.99 5.85 -35.50
C GLU A 637 1.86 7.33 -35.11
N LYS A 638 0.87 7.67 -34.27
CA LYS A 638 0.64 9.04 -33.82
C LYS A 638 1.45 9.43 -32.58
N VAL A 639 2.13 8.51 -31.90
CA VAL A 639 2.97 8.80 -30.73
C VAL A 639 4.30 9.43 -31.17
N PRO A 640 4.74 10.57 -30.59
CA PRO A 640 4.10 11.35 -29.52
C PRO A 640 2.91 12.20 -30.02
N PHE A 641 1.85 12.28 -29.22
CA PHE A 641 0.58 12.93 -29.62
C PHE A 641 0.70 14.45 -29.65
N ALA A 642 0.39 15.08 -30.78
CA ALA A 642 0.35 16.53 -30.90
C ALA A 642 -1.07 17.05 -30.64
N VAL A 643 -1.29 17.72 -29.51
CA VAL A 643 -2.65 18.04 -29.05
C VAL A 643 -2.88 19.52 -28.76
N ILE A 644 -4.13 19.92 -28.94
CA ILE A 644 -4.65 21.25 -28.64
C ILE A 644 -5.80 21.06 -27.64
N GLY A 645 -5.87 21.90 -26.62
CA GLY A 645 -6.95 21.88 -25.63
C GLY A 645 -7.79 23.16 -25.70
N SER A 646 -9.10 23.03 -25.80
CA SER A 646 -10.05 24.15 -25.73
C SER A 646 -11.32 23.75 -24.98
N VAL A 647 -11.80 24.64 -24.12
CA VAL A 647 -13.10 24.50 -23.43
C VAL A 647 -14.18 25.33 -24.15
N ASP A 648 -13.76 26.28 -24.97
CA ASP A 648 -14.67 27.19 -25.66
C ASP A 648 -15.23 26.54 -26.93
N GLY A 649 -16.54 26.68 -27.12
CA GLY A 649 -17.24 26.27 -28.34
C GLY A 649 -17.22 27.40 -29.36
N ILE A 650 -16.91 27.06 -30.61
CA ILE A 650 -16.96 27.97 -31.75
C ILE A 650 -17.99 27.45 -32.74
N GLU A 651 -18.82 28.36 -33.25
CA GLU A 651 -19.74 28.07 -34.34
C GLU A 651 -18.99 28.16 -35.68
N VAL A 652 -18.83 27.02 -36.35
CA VAL A 652 -18.12 26.89 -37.65
C VAL A 652 -19.13 26.98 -38.80
N ALA A 653 -20.30 26.38 -38.62
CA ALA A 653 -21.45 26.43 -39.52
C ALA A 653 -22.75 26.68 -38.73
N PRO A 654 -23.85 27.11 -39.39
CA PRO A 654 -25.11 27.38 -38.67
C PRO A 654 -25.58 26.14 -37.90
N ASN A 655 -25.74 26.27 -36.58
CA ASN A 655 -26.08 25.19 -35.64
C ASN A 655 -24.99 24.11 -35.40
N GLU A 656 -23.75 24.32 -35.85
CA GLU A 656 -22.65 23.39 -35.60
C GLU A 656 -21.60 24.00 -34.66
N TRP A 657 -21.66 23.56 -33.39
CA TRP A 657 -20.75 23.99 -32.34
C TRP A 657 -19.64 22.98 -32.14
N VAL A 658 -18.41 23.38 -32.45
CA VAL A 658 -17.21 22.54 -32.30
C VAL A 658 -16.29 23.18 -31.26
N ARG A 659 -15.61 22.35 -30.47
CA ARG A 659 -14.59 22.84 -29.53
C ARG A 659 -13.36 23.28 -30.31
N GLY A 660 -12.93 24.51 -30.14
CA GLY A 660 -11.86 25.07 -30.95
C GLY A 660 -11.27 26.35 -30.40
N ARG A 661 -10.27 26.89 -31.10
CA ARG A 661 -9.71 28.23 -30.86
C ARG A 661 -9.85 29.08 -32.12
N ARG A 662 -10.29 30.34 -31.97
CA ARG A 662 -10.38 31.30 -33.07
C ARG A 662 -9.16 32.21 -33.03
N TYR A 663 -8.40 32.20 -34.11
CA TYR A 663 -7.29 33.12 -34.39
C TYR A 663 -7.70 34.15 -35.43
N PRO A 664 -6.99 35.29 -35.55
CA PRO A 664 -7.25 36.26 -36.61
C PRO A 664 -7.16 35.70 -38.02
N TRP A 665 -6.38 34.63 -38.24
CA TRP A 665 -6.13 33.99 -39.54
C TRP A 665 -6.91 32.68 -39.77
N GLY A 666 -7.68 32.19 -38.80
CA GLY A 666 -8.41 30.93 -38.96
C GLY A 666 -8.97 30.36 -37.65
N VAL A 667 -9.72 29.27 -37.76
CA VAL A 667 -10.27 28.52 -36.62
C VAL A 667 -9.58 27.16 -36.57
N VAL A 668 -9.14 26.76 -35.38
CA VAL A 668 -8.54 25.45 -35.14
C VAL A 668 -9.50 24.61 -34.30
N GLU A 669 -9.95 23.51 -34.87
CA GLU A 669 -10.87 22.56 -34.26
C GLU A 669 -10.11 21.49 -33.47
N VAL A 670 -10.55 21.19 -32.26
CA VAL A 670 -9.91 20.19 -31.38
C VAL A 670 -10.42 18.77 -31.64
N ASP A 671 -11.69 18.63 -32.04
CA ASP A 671 -12.30 17.34 -32.36
C ASP A 671 -12.08 16.93 -33.84
N ASN A 672 -11.12 17.54 -34.55
CA ASN A 672 -10.79 17.23 -35.95
C ASN A 672 -9.39 16.56 -36.02
N GLU A 673 -9.31 15.39 -36.67
CA GLU A 673 -8.06 14.59 -36.78
C GLU A 673 -7.01 15.20 -37.70
N GLU A 674 -7.41 16.08 -38.62
CA GLU A 674 -6.50 16.79 -39.51
C GLU A 674 -5.74 17.89 -38.73
N HIS A 675 -6.40 18.51 -37.75
CA HIS A 675 -5.81 19.60 -36.98
C HIS A 675 -5.01 19.15 -35.75
N CYS A 676 -5.43 18.06 -35.07
CA CYS A 676 -4.68 17.53 -33.93
C CYS A 676 -4.97 16.06 -33.60
N ASP A 677 -4.04 15.40 -32.92
CA ASP A 677 -4.15 13.99 -32.55
C ASP A 677 -4.99 13.76 -31.27
N PHE A 678 -5.81 14.74 -30.87
CA PHE A 678 -6.58 14.67 -29.62
C PHE A 678 -7.57 13.50 -29.60
N ILE A 679 -8.21 13.19 -30.73
CA ILE A 679 -9.16 12.06 -30.84
C ILE A 679 -8.44 10.74 -30.57
N LYS A 680 -7.26 10.53 -31.18
CA LYS A 680 -6.46 9.31 -31.01
C LYS A 680 -5.95 9.18 -29.56
N LEU A 681 -5.53 10.28 -28.93
CA LEU A 681 -5.17 10.29 -27.50
C LEU A 681 -6.38 9.92 -26.62
N ARG A 682 -7.56 10.47 -26.90
CA ARG A 682 -8.81 10.15 -26.17
C ARG A 682 -9.23 8.70 -26.37
N GLN A 683 -9.11 8.18 -27.59
CA GLN A 683 -9.38 6.78 -27.92
C GLN A 683 -8.47 5.85 -27.11
N MET A 684 -7.17 6.12 -27.12
CA MET A 684 -6.17 5.34 -26.39
C MET A 684 -6.42 5.34 -24.87
N LEU A 685 -6.66 6.50 -24.27
CA LEU A 685 -6.81 6.62 -22.80
C LEU A 685 -8.16 6.15 -22.25
N ILE A 686 -9.26 6.35 -22.99
CA ILE A 686 -10.62 6.13 -22.48
C ILE A 686 -11.31 4.95 -23.16
N ARG A 687 -11.17 4.81 -24.49
CA ARG A 687 -12.02 3.92 -25.29
C ARG A 687 -11.45 2.51 -25.42
N THR A 688 -10.15 2.38 -25.68
CA THR A 688 -9.53 1.08 -26.02
C THR A 688 -8.62 0.56 -24.91
N HIS A 689 -7.62 1.32 -24.45
CA HIS A 689 -6.52 0.77 -23.63
C HIS A 689 -6.55 1.13 -22.13
N MET A 690 -7.70 1.54 -21.59
CA MET A 690 -7.80 1.91 -20.15
C MET A 690 -7.48 0.74 -19.23
N GLU A 691 -7.94 -0.47 -19.57
CA GLU A 691 -7.69 -1.66 -18.75
C GLU A 691 -6.25 -2.15 -18.95
N ASP A 692 -5.74 -2.15 -20.18
CA ASP A 692 -4.35 -2.51 -20.48
C ASP A 692 -3.34 -1.64 -19.72
N LEU A 693 -3.61 -0.33 -19.59
CA LEU A 693 -2.80 0.59 -18.78
C LEU A 693 -2.78 0.17 -17.30
N LYS A 694 -3.90 -0.32 -16.77
CA LYS A 694 -3.98 -0.80 -15.38
C LYS A 694 -3.27 -2.13 -15.21
N GLU A 695 -3.47 -3.06 -16.13
CA GLU A 695 -2.83 -4.38 -16.12
C GLU A 695 -1.31 -4.21 -16.19
N HIS A 696 -0.79 -3.41 -17.13
CA HIS A 696 0.64 -3.12 -17.20
C HIS A 696 1.19 -2.45 -15.93
N THR A 697 0.39 -1.57 -15.30
CA THR A 697 0.77 -0.98 -14.01
C THR A 697 0.83 -2.02 -12.89
N ALA A 698 -0.10 -2.98 -12.88
CA ALA A 698 -0.20 -3.99 -11.83
C ALA A 698 0.85 -5.10 -11.99
N ASP A 699 0.98 -5.65 -13.19
CA ASP A 699 1.71 -6.88 -13.45
C ASP A 699 3.19 -6.65 -13.77
N VAL A 700 3.52 -5.49 -14.36
CA VAL A 700 4.90 -5.15 -14.75
C VAL A 700 5.48 -4.13 -13.78
N LEU A 701 4.92 -2.92 -13.74
CA LEU A 701 5.53 -1.80 -13.01
C LEU A 701 5.49 -1.99 -11.49
N TYR A 702 4.33 -2.38 -10.95
CA TYR A 702 4.16 -2.58 -9.52
C TYR A 702 4.90 -3.82 -9.02
N GLU A 703 4.86 -4.93 -9.76
CA GLU A 703 5.60 -6.15 -9.37
C GLU A 703 7.12 -5.90 -9.40
N HIS A 704 7.65 -5.23 -10.43
CA HIS A 704 9.07 -4.85 -10.44
C HIS A 704 9.45 -4.00 -9.22
N TYR A 705 8.64 -2.99 -8.88
CA TYR A 705 8.84 -2.17 -7.68
C TYR A 705 8.74 -2.98 -6.37
N ARG A 706 7.75 -3.87 -6.29
CA ARG A 706 7.51 -4.72 -5.13
C ARG A 706 8.67 -5.68 -4.90
N SER A 707 9.15 -6.36 -5.94
CA SER A 707 10.31 -7.26 -5.88
C SER A 707 11.57 -6.51 -5.45
N GLU A 708 11.84 -5.33 -6.03
CA GLU A 708 12.95 -4.46 -5.63
C GLU A 708 12.85 -4.09 -4.13
N LYS A 709 11.66 -3.71 -3.68
CA LYS A 709 11.42 -3.27 -2.30
C LYS A 709 11.48 -4.40 -1.27
N LEU A 710 10.93 -5.57 -1.59
CA LEU A 710 10.97 -6.76 -0.72
C LEU A 710 12.39 -7.31 -0.61
N SER A 711 13.12 -7.36 -1.73
CA SER A 711 14.54 -7.72 -1.75
C SER A 711 15.38 -6.75 -0.91
N GLY A 712 15.15 -5.43 -1.03
CA GLY A 712 15.81 -4.42 -0.19
C GLY A 712 15.48 -4.51 1.31
N MET A 713 14.36 -5.14 1.67
CA MET A 713 13.98 -5.43 3.06
C MET A 713 14.50 -6.80 3.55
N GLY A 714 15.23 -7.55 2.72
CA GLY A 714 15.77 -8.87 3.03
C GLY A 714 14.74 -10.01 3.01
N ILE A 715 13.58 -9.79 2.39
CA ILE A 715 12.54 -10.79 2.20
C ILE A 715 12.73 -11.37 0.79
N GLN A 716 13.42 -12.50 0.68
CA GLN A 716 13.49 -13.26 -0.58
C GLN A 716 12.12 -13.93 -0.79
N GLN A 717 11.43 -13.54 -1.86
CA GLN A 717 10.27 -14.28 -2.34
C GLN A 717 10.75 -15.51 -3.09
N ASP A 718 10.15 -16.66 -2.82
CA ASP A 718 10.32 -17.87 -3.61
C ASP A 718 9.56 -17.68 -4.93
N ASP A 719 10.28 -17.55 -6.05
CA ASP A 719 9.74 -17.35 -7.41
C ASP A 719 8.83 -18.52 -7.88
N THR A 720 8.72 -19.58 -7.08
CA THR A 720 7.90 -20.76 -7.33
C THR A 720 6.43 -20.57 -6.95
N VAL A 721 6.09 -19.55 -6.14
CA VAL A 721 4.73 -19.37 -5.58
C VAL A 721 3.72 -18.78 -6.58
N PHE A 722 4.17 -18.21 -7.70
CA PHE A 722 3.29 -17.49 -8.65
C PHE A 722 3.27 -18.02 -10.08
N ARG A 723 3.85 -19.19 -10.35
CA ARG A 723 3.50 -19.89 -11.59
C ARG A 723 2.12 -20.52 -11.41
N GLU A 724 1.18 -20.24 -12.31
CA GLU A 724 -0.03 -21.06 -12.46
C GLU A 724 0.42 -22.48 -12.81
N ILE A 725 0.51 -23.34 -11.81
CA ILE A 725 1.03 -24.70 -11.93
C ILE A 725 -0.16 -25.68 -12.01
N ASP A 726 -0.07 -26.59 -12.98
CA ASP A 726 -1.00 -27.68 -13.22
C ASP A 726 -1.35 -28.48 -11.94
N PRO A 727 -2.61 -28.93 -11.76
CA PRO A 727 -3.06 -29.66 -10.56
C PRO A 727 -2.26 -30.92 -10.21
N ALA A 728 -1.57 -31.53 -11.18
CA ALA A 728 -0.77 -32.73 -10.98
C ALA A 728 0.54 -32.47 -10.22
N VAL A 729 1.17 -31.33 -10.47
CA VAL A 729 2.45 -30.96 -9.84
C VAL A 729 2.25 -30.57 -8.38
N ARG A 730 1.12 -29.92 -8.06
CA ARG A 730 0.73 -29.61 -6.67
C ARG A 730 0.56 -30.87 -5.81
N LEU A 731 0.02 -31.95 -6.38
CA LEU A 731 -0.14 -33.22 -5.66
C LEU A 731 1.22 -33.89 -5.40
N GLU A 732 2.16 -33.79 -6.33
CA GLU A 732 3.54 -34.27 -6.15
C GLU A 732 4.33 -33.43 -5.15
N GLU A 733 4.15 -32.11 -5.17
CA GLU A 733 4.75 -31.21 -4.18
C GLU A 733 4.18 -31.45 -2.79
N GLU A 734 2.86 -31.59 -2.63
CA GLU A 734 2.24 -31.96 -1.35
C GLU A 734 2.74 -33.32 -0.86
N ARG A 735 2.93 -34.30 -1.77
CA ARG A 735 3.51 -35.60 -1.43
C ARG A 735 4.97 -35.46 -0.98
N LYS A 736 5.80 -34.69 -1.68
CA LYS A 736 7.21 -34.42 -1.32
C LYS A 736 7.33 -33.64 -0.02
N LEU A 737 6.45 -32.68 0.23
CA LEU A 737 6.40 -31.93 1.49
C LEU A 737 5.98 -32.83 2.66
N HIS A 738 5.03 -33.74 2.43
CA HIS A 738 4.64 -34.74 3.43
C HIS A 738 5.76 -35.74 3.70
N GLU A 739 6.46 -36.19 2.67
CA GLU A 739 7.62 -37.09 2.78
C GLU A 739 8.79 -36.41 3.51
N ALA A 740 9.10 -35.15 3.19
CA ALA A 740 10.12 -34.36 3.89
C ALA A 740 9.74 -34.10 5.36
N LYS A 741 8.45 -33.90 5.65
CA LYS A 741 7.95 -33.71 7.02
C LYS A 741 8.02 -35.02 7.83
N LEU A 742 7.72 -36.15 7.20
CA LEU A 742 7.91 -37.48 7.80
C LEU A 742 9.39 -37.74 8.09
N LEU A 743 10.29 -37.42 7.15
CA LEU A 743 11.73 -37.58 7.31
C LEU A 743 12.30 -36.69 8.43
N ARG A 744 11.79 -35.46 8.55
CA ARG A 744 12.16 -34.56 9.65
C ARG A 744 11.67 -35.07 11.00
N MET A 745 10.43 -35.54 11.08
CA MET A 745 9.90 -36.18 12.29
C MET A 745 10.70 -37.44 12.66
N GLU A 746 11.10 -38.24 11.68
CA GLU A 746 11.92 -39.44 11.90
C GLU A 746 13.32 -39.07 12.42
N ASN A 747 13.94 -38.03 11.87
CA ASN A 747 15.23 -37.52 12.33
C ASN A 747 15.14 -36.92 13.74
N GLU A 748 14.08 -36.19 14.05
CA GLU A 748 13.82 -35.68 15.40
C GLU A 748 13.57 -36.82 16.40
N MET A 749 12.79 -37.85 16.03
CA MET A 749 12.59 -39.06 16.84
C MET A 749 13.90 -39.83 17.07
N LYS A 750 14.74 -39.99 16.03
CA LYS A 750 16.07 -40.62 16.16
C LYS A 750 17.01 -39.79 17.03
N ALA A 751 16.97 -38.46 16.95
CA ALA A 751 17.76 -37.56 17.79
C ALA A 751 17.36 -37.68 19.27
N VAL A 752 16.05 -37.69 19.57
CA VAL A 752 15.53 -37.89 20.93
C VAL A 752 15.89 -39.28 21.46
N PHE A 753 15.80 -40.31 20.63
CA PHE A 753 16.18 -41.67 21.01
C PHE A 753 17.68 -41.77 21.32
N THR A 754 18.55 -41.25 20.45
CA THR A 754 20.01 -41.26 20.66
C THR A 754 20.42 -40.42 21.87
N GLN A 755 19.72 -39.32 22.16
CA GLN A 755 19.93 -38.54 23.38
C GLN A 755 19.54 -39.33 24.64
N LYS A 756 18.41 -40.04 24.63
CA LYS A 756 18.00 -40.91 25.75
C LYS A 756 18.93 -42.10 25.95
N VAL A 757 19.44 -42.69 24.87
CA VAL A 757 20.44 -43.76 24.93
C VAL A 757 21.73 -43.25 25.56
N LYS A 758 22.27 -42.11 25.10
CA LYS A 758 23.45 -41.48 25.72
C LYS A 758 23.25 -41.15 27.19
N GLU A 759 22.07 -40.67 27.58
CA GLU A 759 21.76 -40.39 28.98
C GLU A 759 21.74 -41.68 29.84
N LYS A 760 21.16 -42.76 29.31
CA LYS A 760 21.12 -44.08 29.96
C LYS A 760 22.51 -44.70 30.06
N GLU A 761 23.31 -44.66 28.99
CA GLU A 761 24.71 -45.11 28.99
C GLU A 761 25.56 -44.30 29.96
N GLY A 762 25.37 -42.98 30.05
CA GLY A 762 26.05 -42.13 31.03
C GLY A 762 25.72 -42.52 32.48
N LYS A 763 24.45 -42.83 32.77
CA LYS A 763 24.04 -43.32 34.10
C LYS A 763 24.61 -44.70 34.42
N LEU A 764 24.66 -45.58 33.41
CA LEU A 764 25.26 -46.91 33.55
C LEU A 764 26.76 -46.81 33.86
N LYS A 765 27.47 -45.94 33.13
CA LYS A 765 28.90 -45.69 33.35
C LYS A 765 29.20 -45.09 34.73
N GLN A 766 28.37 -44.16 35.20
CA GLN A 766 28.48 -43.63 36.57
C GLN A 766 28.23 -44.73 37.62
N SER A 767 27.27 -45.62 37.38
CA SER A 767 27.03 -46.76 38.28
C SER A 767 28.16 -47.79 38.26
N GLU A 768 28.79 -48.03 37.12
CA GLU A 768 29.97 -48.89 36.99
C GLU A 768 31.19 -48.28 37.71
N GLU A 769 31.44 -46.98 37.54
CA GLU A 769 32.52 -46.26 38.23
C GLU A 769 32.33 -46.27 39.76
N GLU A 770 31.09 -46.07 40.24
CA GLU A 770 30.79 -46.13 41.67
C GLU A 770 30.97 -47.55 42.23
N LEU A 771 30.57 -48.57 41.48
CA LEU A 771 30.71 -49.98 41.87
C LEU A 771 32.18 -50.41 41.88
N TYR A 772 32.97 -49.92 40.93
CA TYR A 772 34.42 -50.15 40.87
C TYR A 772 35.15 -49.45 42.03
N ALA A 773 34.74 -48.23 42.39
CA ALA A 773 35.25 -47.51 43.55
C ALA A 773 34.96 -48.28 44.86
N ARG A 774 33.72 -48.75 45.06
CA ARG A 774 33.36 -49.58 46.23
C ARG A 774 34.13 -50.89 46.28
N HIS A 775 34.33 -51.55 45.15
CA HIS A 775 35.11 -52.78 45.08
C HIS A 775 36.59 -52.53 45.44
N ARG A 776 37.16 -51.40 45.00
CA ARG A 776 38.51 -50.98 45.36
C ARG A 776 38.64 -50.69 46.86
N GLU A 777 37.73 -49.93 47.44
CA GLU A 777 37.70 -49.65 48.89
C GLU A 777 37.55 -50.94 49.70
N MET A 778 36.66 -51.85 49.27
CA MET A 778 36.49 -53.15 49.93
C MET A 778 37.78 -53.97 49.85
N LYS A 779 38.46 -54.00 48.70
CA LYS A 779 39.73 -54.70 48.54
C LYS A 779 40.84 -54.12 49.42
N GLU A 780 40.96 -52.79 49.48
CA GLU A 780 41.93 -52.09 50.35
C GLU A 780 41.61 -52.37 51.83
N SER A 781 40.33 -52.45 52.22
CA SER A 781 39.93 -52.82 53.59
C SER A 781 40.30 -54.26 53.95
N LEU A 782 40.13 -55.21 53.02
CA LEU A 782 40.48 -56.62 53.20
C LEU A 782 42.00 -56.83 53.25
N GLU A 783 42.77 -56.10 52.43
CA GLU A 783 44.24 -56.11 52.51
C GLU A 783 44.72 -55.55 53.85
N LYS A 784 44.10 -54.49 54.35
CA LYS A 784 44.42 -53.92 55.67
C LYS A 784 44.10 -54.90 56.80
N GLN A 785 42.96 -55.58 56.75
CA GLN A 785 42.61 -56.65 57.68
C GLN A 785 43.57 -57.84 57.60
N ARG A 786 43.99 -58.22 56.39
CA ARG A 786 44.99 -59.27 56.18
C ARG A 786 46.32 -58.89 56.83
N LEU A 787 46.78 -57.66 56.64
CA LEU A 787 48.04 -57.16 57.20
C LEU A 787 47.99 -57.10 58.73
N GLU A 788 46.86 -56.67 59.31
CA GLU A 788 46.63 -56.72 60.76
C GLU A 788 46.61 -58.15 61.31
N LEU A 789 46.03 -59.10 60.57
CA LEU A 789 46.03 -60.52 60.94
C LEU A 789 47.41 -61.15 60.81
N GLU A 790 48.19 -60.79 59.78
CA GLU A 790 49.59 -61.19 59.64
C GLU A 790 50.47 -60.61 60.77
N ASP A 791 50.26 -59.36 61.16
CA ASP A 791 50.94 -58.76 62.31
C ASP A 791 50.51 -59.40 63.65
N LYS A 792 49.23 -59.74 63.82
CA LYS A 792 48.75 -60.50 64.99
C LYS A 792 49.31 -61.92 65.02
N LYS A 793 49.41 -62.59 63.87
CA LYS A 793 50.04 -63.91 63.74
C LYS A 793 51.52 -63.84 64.10
N ARG A 794 52.23 -62.83 63.60
CA ARG A 794 53.65 -62.58 63.91
C ARG A 794 53.89 -62.25 65.39
N ARG A 795 52.92 -61.58 66.04
CA ARG A 795 52.92 -61.36 67.50
C ARG A 795 52.63 -62.63 68.31
N LEU A 796 51.81 -63.54 67.80
CA LEU A 796 51.51 -64.84 68.43
C LEU A 796 52.63 -65.87 68.24
N GLU A 797 53.35 -65.83 67.12
CA GLU A 797 54.53 -66.68 66.86
C GLU A 797 55.78 -66.26 67.67
N GLY A 798 55.69 -65.14 68.41
CA GLY A 798 56.77 -64.57 69.22
C GLY A 798 56.59 -64.70 70.74
N ARG A 799 56.22 -65.87 71.29
CA ARG A 799 56.54 -66.25 72.69
C ARG A 799 56.33 -67.75 72.95
N PRO A 800 57.20 -68.43 73.74
CA PRO A 800 57.30 -69.89 73.82
C PRO A 800 56.51 -70.52 74.99
N GLY A 801 56.15 -71.81 74.87
CA GLY A 801 55.85 -72.69 76.02
C GLY A 801 54.68 -73.68 75.85
N THR A 802 54.99 -74.90 75.41
CA THR A 802 54.26 -76.19 75.56
C THR A 802 53.79 -76.51 77.01
N PRO A 803 52.89 -77.50 77.33
CA PRO A 803 52.86 -78.86 76.74
C PRO A 803 51.54 -79.69 76.68
N GLU A 804 51.67 -80.79 75.91
CA GLU A 804 51.09 -82.16 76.00
C GLU A 804 49.58 -82.52 75.94
N LYS A 805 49.31 -83.40 74.96
CA LYS A 805 48.48 -84.64 74.94
C LYS A 805 46.96 -84.57 75.20
N SER A 806 46.17 -84.98 74.20
CA SER A 806 45.56 -86.32 74.16
C SER A 806 44.73 -86.57 72.89
N LYS A 807 44.69 -87.85 72.48
CA LYS A 807 44.01 -88.43 71.32
C LYS A 807 42.49 -88.55 71.54
N LYS A 808 41.66 -88.32 70.50
CA LYS A 808 40.86 -89.35 69.76
C LYS A 808 39.58 -88.78 69.11
N LYS A 809 39.46 -89.14 67.83
CA LYS A 809 38.28 -89.62 67.08
C LYS A 809 37.11 -88.66 66.76
N GLY A 810 36.94 -88.44 65.45
CA GLY A 810 35.79 -89.04 64.76
C GLY A 810 35.06 -88.16 63.73
N PHE A 811 35.07 -88.65 62.48
CA PHE A 811 34.20 -88.30 61.33
C PHE A 811 34.41 -86.92 60.68
N GLY A 812 34.55 -86.77 59.36
CA GLY A 812 34.38 -87.72 58.26
C GLY A 812 33.71 -87.03 57.07
N PHE A 813 34.52 -86.36 56.25
CA PHE A 813 34.47 -86.17 54.78
C PHE A 813 33.18 -85.73 54.02
N LYS A 814 33.43 -84.72 53.15
CA LYS A 814 33.02 -84.54 51.73
C LYS A 814 31.52 -84.37 51.43
N ASN A 815 31.10 -83.40 50.62
CA ASN A 815 31.75 -82.62 49.57
C ASN A 815 31.48 -81.12 49.71
#